data_AF-A0A7C1F060-F1
#
_entry.id   AF-A0A7C1F060-F1
#
_cell.length_a   1.000
_cell.length_b   1.000
_cell.length_c   1.000
_cell.angle_alpha   90.00
_cell.angle_beta   90.00
_cell.angle_gamma   90.00
#
_symmetry.space_group_name_H-M   'P 1'
#
loop_
_entity.id
_entity.type
_entity.pdbx_description
1 polymer ?
#
loop_
_entity_poly.entity_id
_entity_poly.type
_entity_poly.pdbx_seq_one_letter_code
_entity_poly.pdbx_strand_id
1 'polypeptide(L)'
;MLHSFLQQSPTDSTTVGLYVLIVVLALALIGYLLWRRYQSRRALVARLAELSHLAELGRALQTAQLDSKRLAELIYRQAADIVDTSFFQLGLFEGDRYRMLIWMYDGQPRTPIDVQLTPDSLGIVGWVRQRRESLIIRDFEAERDTLPAQPRYISTDPPRSAVFVPVLAGERCLGAMAIQSRRAAAFSEEHLRLLTIIANNAAAALENARLYEQAQQRAAQLQLLAEVSRRINVLQPLPDFYRQAVELVSAEFAEYLVNLFTLEENELRLAATTRTDWQGREISVPIGSGVVGEAAAWRQTYIAQTWPEDENVTHADQLAEIAVPLMIEERVLGVLNAQSKTAHFDDAVRSLFESLAAQIAFATLEAQVYARERQRAQQLTALAQASRFVVSSLDIEQVLDSILTELERVVKYDVASILWINDDGQMTLQAARGPQSAPLTTALGSSVGVNIFPRGEAPASVAFDSVDTDNAYHHLLDLPTPHACLGAPLVVQQEHLGYLVVDRIGQSVFPAHEVELITAFASQASIALENARLFSAQREEAWVSTALLQVAEAIAQTSHLEDALATLARVTTMLGGVQWCLVLLAESGVFYMRAMHAVEGLALPHLERGLTLEEWPQLAELLETQDVVVVEPLHPAPEMLQPLLAGVTLLLPLWVEGQVQGALVIGEAGEAAPFSAHQVSLLGGIANQASLALESALHEEARQEEAYVNTALLQVAEAVAGQPTLDEALETVARLTPMLVGLERVAIYRWSAEERLFRPSRCIGFMCDVNELSATASELEIDPFTPATQPVLVLTPPEKLQRHFDAARLMVWPLWARGELLGALAVEHVADLGRRLNILNGIANQLSLAMENAALAREVAAQQRLEREIELGRDIQTSFLPDELPMPPGWETAALYRAARLVGGDFYDFIRLKSSDGVERWGIAVADVSDKGVPAALFMALSRTLLRSAALHRASAGATLTRVNEMILADARSPQFVTVFYAVWEPGTGRFVFANGGHNPPVLVRADGTVQLLKAKGAALAVFAEYYYEQQEITLAPGDTVLMYTDGLPDAINEAQEDFGMERVRQTLLAAHHQSAGTIISALEAAVQHHTGDVETFDDLTVVVLKRLAG
;
A
#
# COMPACT_ATOMS: atom_id res chain seq x y z
N MET A 1 50.11 72.98 37.99
CA MET A 1 51.11 73.77 37.23
C MET A 1 50.59 73.91 35.81
N LEU A 2 50.83 74.98 35.06
CA LEU A 2 51.84 76.03 35.24
C LEU A 2 51.41 77.21 36.15
N HIS A 3 52.42 77.89 36.68
CA HIS A 3 52.34 78.98 37.66
C HIS A 3 53.21 80.14 37.15
N SER A 4 52.94 81.37 37.62
CA SER A 4 53.70 82.63 37.39
C SER A 4 53.42 83.29 36.04
N PHE A 5 53.10 84.58 35.97
CA PHE A 5 53.83 85.71 36.58
C PHE A 5 52.92 86.88 37.02
N LEU A 6 53.36 87.64 38.03
CA LEU A 6 52.80 88.94 38.44
C LEU A 6 53.96 89.87 38.91
N GLN A 7 53.77 91.19 38.71
CA GLN A 7 54.34 92.38 39.42
C GLN A 7 55.24 93.36 38.63
N GLN A 8 54.93 94.69 38.70
CA GLN A 8 55.71 95.80 39.34
C GLN A 8 55.18 97.26 38.96
N SER A 9 55.32 98.30 39.83
CA SER A 9 54.96 99.76 39.60
C SER A 9 55.39 100.76 40.73
N PRO A 10 55.62 102.10 40.49
CA PRO A 10 54.96 103.19 41.29
C PRO A 10 54.60 104.58 40.61
N THR A 11 54.95 105.76 41.18
CA THR A 11 54.03 106.92 41.48
C THR A 11 54.62 108.39 41.57
N ASP A 12 53.84 109.48 41.31
CA ASP A 12 54.09 110.91 41.77
C ASP A 12 52.86 111.90 41.70
N SER A 13 53.04 113.24 41.92
CA SER A 13 52.13 114.16 42.66
C SER A 13 51.39 115.33 41.94
N THR A 14 51.26 115.36 40.61
CA THR A 14 50.26 116.25 39.91
C THR A 14 48.80 115.93 40.28
N THR A 15 48.62 114.93 41.12
CA THR A 15 47.38 114.37 41.64
C THR A 15 46.54 115.32 42.51
N VAL A 16 47.08 116.35 43.19
CA VAL A 16 46.28 117.11 44.19
C VAL A 16 45.18 118.00 43.58
N GLY A 17 45.49 118.81 42.56
CA GLY A 17 44.46 119.59 41.86
C GLY A 17 43.49 118.70 41.09
N LEU A 18 44.01 117.60 40.54
CA LEU A 18 43.23 116.55 39.92
C LEU A 18 42.28 115.89 40.94
N TYR A 19 42.71 115.67 42.20
CA TYR A 19 41.88 115.07 43.25
C TYR A 19 40.65 115.90 43.58
N VAL A 20 40.75 117.24 43.66
CA VAL A 20 39.56 118.07 43.96
C VAL A 20 38.55 118.01 42.83
N LEU A 21 39.01 118.10 41.57
CA LEU A 21 38.12 117.96 40.40
C LEU A 21 37.53 116.55 40.28
N ILE A 22 38.34 115.51 40.53
CA ILE A 22 37.89 114.12 40.65
C ILE A 22 36.85 113.98 41.75
N VAL A 23 37.01 114.61 42.91
CA VAL A 23 36.04 114.52 44.02
C VAL A 23 34.72 115.18 43.67
N VAL A 24 34.72 116.37 43.02
CA VAL A 24 33.47 117.01 42.57
C VAL A 24 32.79 116.19 41.47
N LEU A 25 33.54 115.71 40.47
CA LEU A 25 33.01 114.82 39.44
C LEU A 25 32.54 113.48 40.01
N ALA A 26 33.23 112.92 41.00
CA ALA A 26 32.84 111.69 41.68
C ALA A 26 31.58 111.91 42.52
N LEU A 27 31.42 113.03 43.22
CA LEU A 27 30.19 113.34 43.95
C LEU A 27 29.00 113.56 43.01
N ALA A 28 29.20 114.26 41.88
CA ALA A 28 28.18 114.40 40.83
C ALA A 28 27.82 113.05 40.19
N LEU A 29 28.83 112.21 39.90
CA LEU A 29 28.65 110.87 39.35
C LEU A 29 27.98 109.93 40.36
N ILE A 30 28.33 109.99 41.65
CA ILE A 30 27.68 109.25 42.74
C ILE A 30 26.23 109.71 42.88
N GLY A 31 25.94 111.02 42.85
CA GLY A 31 24.59 111.56 42.85
C GLY A 31 23.76 111.05 41.66
N TYR A 32 24.32 111.11 40.45
CA TYR A 32 23.69 110.57 39.24
C TYR A 32 23.50 109.05 39.28
N LEU A 33 24.49 108.29 39.77
CA LEU A 33 24.41 106.84 39.92
C LEU A 33 23.40 106.44 41.00
N LEU A 34 23.31 107.17 42.12
CA LEU A 34 22.31 106.95 43.16
C LEU A 34 20.90 107.27 42.65
N TRP A 35 20.72 108.38 41.94
CA TRP A 35 19.45 108.75 41.31
C TRP A 35 19.02 107.72 40.26
N ARG A 36 19.93 107.30 39.38
CA ARG A 36 19.70 106.25 38.38
C ARG A 36 19.38 104.91 39.04
N ARG A 37 20.12 104.50 40.08
CA ARG A 37 19.90 103.25 40.82
C ARG A 37 18.61 103.26 41.62
N TYR A 38 18.18 104.43 42.11
CA TYR A 38 16.88 104.64 42.75
C TYR A 38 15.72 104.51 41.74
N GLN A 39 15.82 105.15 40.56
CA GLN A 39 14.85 104.93 39.49
C GLN A 39 14.80 103.47 39.02
N SER A 40 15.96 102.84 38.76
CA SER A 40 16.02 101.43 38.36
C SER A 40 15.42 100.49 39.42
N ARG A 41 15.63 100.76 40.72
CA ARG A 41 14.98 99.99 41.79
C ARG A 41 13.46 100.18 41.82
N ARG A 42 12.94 101.40 41.66
CA ARG A 42 11.48 101.61 41.61
C ARG A 42 10.85 100.92 40.39
N ALA A 43 11.49 101.00 39.22
CA ALA A 43 11.04 100.30 38.01
C ALA A 43 11.08 98.77 38.15
N LEU A 44 12.11 98.21 38.81
CA LEU A 44 12.22 96.77 39.05
C LEU A 44 11.20 96.25 40.08
N VAL A 45 10.96 97.01 41.16
CA VAL A 45 9.97 96.66 42.18
C VAL A 45 8.54 96.73 41.62
N ALA A 46 8.23 97.73 40.79
CA ALA A 46 6.94 97.80 40.09
C ALA A 46 6.71 96.58 39.19
N ARG A 47 7.70 96.21 38.36
CA ARG A 47 7.63 95.00 37.51
C ARG A 47 7.53 93.69 38.27
N LEU A 48 8.17 93.58 39.44
CA LEU A 48 8.05 92.38 40.28
C LEU A 48 6.65 92.26 40.90
N ALA A 49 6.05 93.38 41.35
CA ALA A 49 4.69 93.40 41.87
C ALA A 49 3.63 93.07 40.79
N GLU A 50 3.82 93.62 39.58
CA GLU A 50 3.00 93.33 38.39
C GLU A 50 3.04 91.84 38.02
N LEU A 51 4.24 91.25 37.96
CA LEU A 51 4.42 89.82 37.67
C LEU A 51 3.88 88.91 38.78
N SER A 52 3.97 89.30 40.07
CA SER A 52 3.37 88.50 41.14
C SER A 52 1.83 88.49 41.09
N HIS A 53 1.21 89.64 40.79
CA HIS A 53 -0.25 89.69 40.61
C HIS A 53 -0.71 88.82 39.44
N LEU A 54 0.02 88.85 38.31
CA LEU A 54 -0.27 87.98 37.16
C LEU A 54 -0.12 86.48 37.49
N ALA A 55 0.88 86.12 38.30
CA ALA A 55 1.11 84.74 38.72
C ALA A 55 0.13 84.23 39.80
N GLU A 56 -0.56 85.11 40.52
CA GLU A 56 -1.70 84.76 41.38
C GLU A 56 -3.00 84.65 40.57
N LEU A 57 -3.26 85.58 39.65
CA LEU A 57 -4.35 85.51 38.67
C LEU A 57 -4.36 84.18 37.91
N GLY A 58 -3.20 83.76 37.37
CA GLY A 58 -3.07 82.48 36.66
C GLY A 58 -3.39 81.26 37.53
N ARG A 59 -3.01 81.27 38.82
CA ARG A 59 -3.33 80.18 39.77
C ARG A 59 -4.80 80.18 40.16
N ALA A 60 -5.40 81.34 40.40
CA ALA A 60 -6.82 81.45 40.74
C ALA A 60 -7.71 80.96 39.59
N LEU A 61 -7.37 81.33 38.34
CA LEU A 61 -8.04 80.84 37.13
C LEU A 61 -7.85 79.33 36.93
N GLN A 62 -6.66 78.76 37.22
CA GLN A 62 -6.47 77.31 37.21
C GLN A 62 -7.35 76.57 38.23
N THR A 63 -7.59 77.13 39.43
CA THR A 63 -8.44 76.46 40.43
C THR A 63 -9.94 76.50 40.12
N ALA A 64 -10.39 77.38 39.23
CA ALA A 64 -11.80 77.53 38.84
C ALA A 64 -12.16 76.76 37.54
N GLN A 65 -11.31 75.81 37.13
CA GLN A 65 -11.19 75.26 35.77
C GLN A 65 -12.43 74.68 35.07
N LEU A 66 -13.55 74.45 35.77
CA LEU A 66 -14.68 73.65 35.30
C LEU A 66 -16.07 74.29 35.55
N ASP A 67 -16.14 75.59 35.85
CA ASP A 67 -17.42 76.29 36.02
C ASP A 67 -17.36 77.69 35.37
N SER A 68 -18.04 77.83 34.24
CA SER A 68 -18.09 79.06 33.44
C SER A 68 -18.69 80.26 34.19
N LYS A 69 -19.64 80.02 35.10
CA LYS A 69 -20.26 81.06 35.93
C LYS A 69 -19.32 81.50 37.05
N ARG A 70 -18.65 80.56 37.69
CA ARG A 70 -17.66 80.86 38.75
C ARG A 70 -16.40 81.54 38.21
N LEU A 71 -16.00 81.21 36.97
CA LEU A 71 -14.99 81.94 36.21
C LEU A 71 -15.46 83.38 35.91
N ALA A 72 -16.70 83.57 35.45
CA ALA A 72 -17.27 84.91 35.25
C ALA A 72 -17.24 85.75 36.53
N GLU A 73 -17.64 85.19 37.68
CA GLU A 73 -17.61 85.88 38.98
C GLU A 73 -16.20 86.31 39.40
N LEU A 74 -15.18 85.50 39.08
CA LEU A 74 -13.80 85.81 39.39
C LEU A 74 -13.28 86.98 38.54
N ILE A 75 -13.65 87.01 37.25
CA ILE A 75 -13.33 88.12 36.33
C ILE A 75 -13.95 89.43 36.82
N TYR A 76 -15.21 89.39 37.25
CA TYR A 76 -15.89 90.56 37.82
C TYR A 76 -15.18 91.10 39.06
N ARG A 77 -14.82 90.23 40.02
CA ARG A 77 -14.08 90.65 41.23
C ARG A 77 -12.73 91.30 40.89
N GLN A 78 -11.98 90.71 39.96
CA GLN A 78 -10.69 91.24 39.52
C GLN A 78 -10.81 92.60 38.79
N ALA A 79 -11.90 92.84 38.06
CA ALA A 79 -12.18 94.16 37.50
C ALA A 79 -12.53 95.21 38.58
N ALA A 80 -13.27 94.80 39.62
CA ALA A 80 -13.67 95.65 40.75
C ALA A 80 -12.49 96.14 41.61
N ASP A 81 -11.39 95.38 41.65
CA ASP A 81 -10.16 95.79 42.35
C ASP A 81 -9.39 96.91 41.61
N ILE A 82 -9.71 97.19 40.33
CA ILE A 82 -8.98 98.16 39.48
C ILE A 82 -9.83 99.40 39.19
N VAL A 83 -11.13 99.22 38.93
CA VAL A 83 -12.05 100.31 38.56
C VAL A 83 -13.39 100.17 39.28
N ASP A 84 -14.13 101.28 39.38
CA ASP A 84 -15.51 101.27 39.84
C ASP A 84 -16.40 100.48 38.87
N THR A 85 -16.81 99.29 39.30
CA THR A 85 -17.68 98.37 38.55
C THR A 85 -19.17 98.53 38.86
N SER A 86 -19.60 99.69 39.38
CA SER A 86 -21.03 99.99 39.60
C SER A 86 -21.88 99.79 38.33
N PHE A 87 -21.28 100.00 37.15
CA PHE A 87 -21.85 99.60 35.86
C PHE A 87 -20.86 98.67 35.16
N PHE A 88 -21.12 97.37 35.26
CA PHE A 88 -20.26 96.32 34.72
C PHE A 88 -21.07 95.28 33.98
N GLN A 89 -20.51 94.74 32.91
CA GLN A 89 -21.11 93.70 32.11
C GLN A 89 -20.03 92.76 31.57
N LEU A 90 -20.26 91.46 31.71
CA LEU A 90 -19.47 90.41 31.07
C LEU A 90 -20.43 89.43 30.40
N GLY A 91 -20.26 89.19 29.10
CA GLY A 91 -21.06 88.22 28.36
C GLY A 91 -20.25 87.43 27.34
N LEU A 92 -20.81 86.32 26.89
CA LEU A 92 -20.24 85.42 25.90
C LEU A 92 -21.10 85.36 24.63
N PHE A 93 -20.49 85.04 23.49
CA PHE A 93 -21.15 84.89 22.20
C PHE A 93 -21.51 83.42 21.92
N GLU A 94 -22.81 83.16 21.81
CA GLU A 94 -23.39 81.87 21.41
C GLU A 94 -24.00 82.04 20.00
N GLY A 95 -23.21 81.80 18.95
CA GLY A 95 -23.62 82.12 17.58
C GLY A 95 -23.87 83.62 17.42
N ASP A 96 -25.08 84.03 17.05
CA ASP A 96 -25.50 85.44 16.95
C ASP A 96 -26.16 85.99 18.22
N ARG A 97 -26.22 85.19 19.29
CA ARG A 97 -26.65 85.65 20.62
C ARG A 97 -25.46 86.11 21.44
N TYR A 98 -25.69 87.12 22.28
CA TYR A 98 -24.79 87.58 23.32
C TYR A 98 -25.44 87.40 24.67
N ARG A 99 -24.96 86.41 25.44
CA ARG A 99 -25.46 86.03 26.76
C ARG A 99 -24.68 86.75 27.84
N MET A 100 -25.35 87.62 28.61
CA MET A 100 -24.71 88.36 29.71
C MET A 100 -24.58 87.46 30.95
N LEU A 101 -23.39 86.92 31.21
CA LEU A 101 -23.15 86.08 32.41
C LEU A 101 -23.19 86.89 33.70
N ILE A 102 -22.65 88.12 33.66
CA ILE A 102 -22.72 89.07 34.77
C ILE A 102 -23.18 90.42 34.23
N TRP A 103 -24.15 91.00 34.93
CA TRP A 103 -24.64 92.34 34.66
C TRP A 103 -24.87 93.07 35.99
N MET A 104 -24.14 94.16 36.19
CA MET A 104 -24.22 95.05 37.35
C MET A 104 -24.70 96.42 36.90
N TYR A 105 -25.63 96.99 37.64
CA TYR A 105 -26.15 98.33 37.38
C TYR A 105 -26.39 99.07 38.69
N ASP A 106 -25.72 100.22 38.87
CA ASP A 106 -25.70 101.00 40.11
C ASP A 106 -25.22 100.15 41.32
N GLY A 107 -24.25 99.27 41.10
CA GLY A 107 -23.71 98.34 42.10
C GLY A 107 -24.60 97.14 42.44
N GLN A 108 -25.81 97.05 41.87
CA GLN A 108 -26.74 95.95 42.09
C GLN A 108 -26.67 94.91 40.95
N PRO A 109 -26.64 93.59 41.23
CA PRO A 109 -26.71 92.57 40.20
C PRO A 109 -28.08 92.58 39.53
N ARG A 110 -28.09 92.38 38.21
CA ARG A 110 -29.28 92.25 37.37
C ARG A 110 -29.35 90.84 36.79
N THR A 111 -30.57 90.37 36.51
CA THR A 111 -30.79 89.08 35.88
C THR A 111 -30.08 89.05 34.51
N PRO A 112 -29.23 88.04 34.23
CA PRO A 112 -28.73 87.74 32.90
C PRO A 112 -29.80 87.87 31.82
N ILE A 113 -29.45 88.54 30.72
CA ILE A 113 -30.28 88.60 29.52
C ILE A 113 -29.49 88.12 28.30
N ASP A 114 -30.19 87.44 27.40
CA ASP A 114 -29.68 87.05 26.09
C ASP A 114 -30.09 88.12 25.06
N VAL A 115 -29.11 88.72 24.37
CA VAL A 115 -29.35 89.76 23.36
C VAL A 115 -28.99 89.21 21.98
N GLN A 116 -29.95 89.23 21.05
CA GLN A 116 -29.70 88.90 19.65
C GLN A 116 -28.91 90.03 18.98
N LEU A 117 -27.79 89.71 18.33
CA LEU A 117 -27.02 90.63 17.51
C LEU A 117 -27.51 90.54 16.06
N THR A 118 -28.04 91.64 15.53
CA THR A 118 -28.41 91.73 14.11
C THR A 118 -27.45 92.66 13.35
N PRO A 119 -27.20 92.43 12.04
CA PRO A 119 -26.21 93.20 11.27
C PRO A 119 -26.42 94.71 11.32
N ASP A 120 -27.68 95.16 11.22
CA ASP A 120 -28.04 96.58 11.20
C ASP A 120 -27.92 97.28 12.56
N SER A 121 -27.59 96.56 13.64
CA SER A 121 -27.76 97.08 15.00
C SER A 121 -26.72 96.60 16.04
N LEU A 122 -25.54 96.19 15.57
CA LEU A 122 -24.40 95.63 16.33
C LEU A 122 -23.99 96.43 17.60
N GLY A 123 -24.07 97.76 17.56
CA GLY A 123 -23.59 98.63 18.64
C GLY A 123 -22.09 98.47 18.95
N ILE A 124 -21.64 99.04 20.08
CA ILE A 124 -20.21 99.00 20.46
C ILE A 124 -19.75 97.57 20.79
N VAL A 125 -20.58 96.75 21.46
CA VAL A 125 -20.23 95.35 21.78
C VAL A 125 -20.08 94.49 20.52
N GLY A 126 -20.97 94.64 19.54
CA GLY A 126 -20.84 93.96 18.25
C GLY A 126 -19.64 94.44 17.43
N TRP A 127 -19.30 95.73 17.52
CA TRP A 127 -18.07 96.28 16.94
C TRP A 127 -16.81 95.66 17.58
N VAL A 128 -16.78 95.53 18.91
CA VAL A 128 -15.68 94.87 19.64
C VAL A 128 -15.56 93.39 19.26
N ARG A 129 -16.68 92.69 19.03
CA ARG A 129 -16.66 91.31 18.46
C ARG A 129 -16.03 91.27 17.06
N GLN A 130 -16.39 92.22 16.19
CA GLN A 130 -15.96 92.23 14.79
C GLN A 130 -14.51 92.66 14.61
N ARG A 131 -14.08 93.76 15.26
CA ARG A 131 -12.70 94.28 15.15
C ARG A 131 -11.71 93.65 16.11
N ARG A 132 -12.20 93.05 17.21
CA ARG A 132 -11.37 92.44 18.26
C ARG A 132 -10.41 93.44 18.94
N GLU A 133 -10.76 94.72 18.89
CA GLU A 133 -10.01 95.83 19.48
C GLU A 133 -10.68 96.27 20.80
N SER A 134 -9.88 96.69 21.78
CA SER A 134 -10.39 97.33 23.00
C SER A 134 -10.66 98.81 22.74
N LEU A 135 -11.74 99.36 23.29
CA LEU A 135 -12.16 100.75 23.09
C LEU A 135 -12.31 101.47 24.44
N ILE A 136 -11.67 102.62 24.57
CA ILE A 136 -11.87 103.57 25.67
C ILE A 136 -12.58 104.82 25.15
N ILE A 137 -13.62 105.25 25.86
CA ILE A 137 -14.42 106.44 25.56
C ILE A 137 -14.35 107.34 26.78
N ARG A 138 -13.82 108.55 26.63
CA ARG A 138 -13.54 109.47 27.76
C ARG A 138 -14.72 110.38 28.03
N ASP A 139 -15.41 110.88 27.00
CA ASP A 139 -16.74 111.48 27.15
C ASP A 139 -17.67 111.13 25.98
N PHE A 140 -18.70 110.32 26.22
CA PHE A 140 -19.73 109.95 25.24
C PHE A 140 -20.47 111.15 24.65
N GLU A 141 -20.60 112.26 25.38
CA GLU A 141 -21.23 113.48 24.85
C GLU A 141 -20.30 114.20 23.86
N ALA A 142 -19.00 114.29 24.17
CA ALA A 142 -18.03 115.01 23.35
C ALA A 142 -17.50 114.18 22.16
N GLU A 143 -17.39 112.87 22.31
CA GLU A 143 -16.84 111.97 21.29
C GLU A 143 -17.91 111.38 20.36
N ARG A 144 -19.20 111.68 20.59
CA ARG A 144 -20.37 111.03 19.95
C ARG A 144 -20.25 110.82 18.44
N ASP A 145 -19.86 111.87 17.72
CA ASP A 145 -19.76 111.86 16.24
C ASP A 145 -18.46 111.22 15.72
N THR A 146 -17.52 110.92 16.62
CA THR A 146 -16.23 110.27 16.32
C THR A 146 -16.16 108.80 16.76
N LEU A 147 -17.20 108.29 17.43
CA LEU A 147 -17.24 106.89 17.89
C LEU A 147 -17.32 105.90 16.71
N PRO A 148 -16.60 104.75 16.77
CA PRO A 148 -16.51 103.82 15.66
C PRO A 148 -17.78 102.96 15.43
N ALA A 149 -18.73 103.02 16.37
CA ALA A 149 -20.08 102.45 16.27
C ALA A 149 -21.04 103.25 17.16
N GLN A 150 -22.31 103.37 16.78
CA GLN A 150 -23.28 104.11 17.59
C GLN A 150 -23.55 103.39 18.93
N PRO A 151 -23.49 104.11 20.07
CA PRO A 151 -23.84 103.53 21.37
C PRO A 151 -25.35 103.23 21.43
N ARG A 152 -25.69 102.05 21.96
CA ARG A 152 -27.08 101.68 22.30
C ARG A 152 -27.18 101.64 23.82
N TYR A 153 -28.08 102.45 24.37
CA TYR A 153 -28.31 102.54 25.81
C TYR A 153 -29.50 101.66 26.20
N ILE A 154 -29.28 100.75 27.16
CA ILE A 154 -30.33 99.91 27.76
C ILE A 154 -30.98 100.64 28.97
N SER A 155 -30.41 101.78 29.38
CA SER A 155 -30.90 102.63 30.47
C SER A 155 -31.32 104.02 29.97
N THR A 156 -32.19 104.68 30.74
CA THR A 156 -32.64 106.07 30.55
C THR A 156 -31.62 107.12 30.99
N ASP A 157 -30.57 106.70 31.70
CA ASP A 157 -29.46 107.54 32.18
C ASP A 157 -28.16 107.07 31.51
N PRO A 158 -27.69 107.73 30.43
CA PRO A 158 -26.57 107.25 29.65
C PRO A 158 -25.22 107.50 30.36
N PRO A 159 -24.26 106.56 30.26
CA PRO A 159 -22.92 106.76 30.81
C PRO A 159 -22.19 107.93 30.14
N ARG A 160 -21.32 108.59 30.90
CA ARG A 160 -20.41 109.64 30.41
C ARG A 160 -19.10 109.07 29.90
N SER A 161 -18.56 108.00 30.48
CA SER A 161 -17.36 107.32 29.95
C SER A 161 -17.50 105.79 30.03
N ALA A 162 -16.72 105.07 29.23
CA ALA A 162 -16.69 103.60 29.27
C ALA A 162 -15.38 103.01 28.74
N VAL A 163 -15.16 101.75 29.11
CA VAL A 163 -14.14 100.86 28.57
C VAL A 163 -14.84 99.58 28.09
N PHE A 164 -14.54 99.17 26.86
CA PHE A 164 -14.98 97.90 26.27
C PHE A 164 -13.76 97.08 25.87
N VAL A 165 -13.74 95.81 26.27
CA VAL A 165 -12.61 94.89 26.09
C VAL A 165 -13.13 93.56 25.55
N PRO A 166 -12.59 93.04 24.42
CA PRO A 166 -12.94 91.72 23.93
C PRO A 166 -12.28 90.61 24.78
N VAL A 167 -12.99 89.50 24.94
CA VAL A 167 -12.47 88.28 25.58
C VAL A 167 -11.98 87.35 24.47
N LEU A 168 -10.67 87.36 24.18
CA LEU A 168 -10.07 86.73 23.01
C LEU A 168 -9.32 85.42 23.34
N ALA A 169 -9.76 84.31 22.75
CA ALA A 169 -9.00 83.06 22.75
C ALA A 169 -8.41 82.83 21.35
N GLY A 170 -7.15 83.24 21.18
CA GLY A 170 -6.49 83.28 19.86
C GLY A 170 -7.26 84.19 18.90
N GLU A 171 -7.59 83.67 17.72
CA GLU A 171 -8.39 84.36 16.70
C GLU A 171 -9.90 84.47 17.05
N ARG A 172 -10.39 83.80 18.11
CA ARG A 172 -11.83 83.77 18.44
C ARG A 172 -12.18 84.78 19.53
N CYS A 173 -13.09 85.69 19.22
CA CYS A 173 -13.75 86.52 20.25
C CYS A 173 -14.84 85.69 20.93
N LEU A 174 -14.61 85.28 22.18
CA LEU A 174 -15.53 84.48 22.98
C LEU A 174 -16.63 85.33 23.61
N GLY A 175 -16.36 86.61 23.85
CA GLY A 175 -17.22 87.48 24.63
C GLY A 175 -16.71 88.92 24.70
N ALA A 176 -17.35 89.74 25.52
CA ALA A 176 -16.93 91.10 25.78
C ALA A 176 -17.15 91.47 27.25
N MET A 177 -16.26 92.33 27.76
CA MET A 177 -16.35 92.98 29.06
C MET A 177 -16.55 94.48 28.83
N ALA A 178 -17.59 95.06 29.44
CA ALA A 178 -17.90 96.48 29.33
C ALA A 178 -18.05 97.08 30.73
N ILE A 179 -17.38 98.19 30.97
CA ILE A 179 -17.39 98.93 32.24
C ILE A 179 -17.69 100.39 31.95
N GLN A 180 -18.61 101.00 32.68
CA GLN A 180 -19.15 102.32 32.38
C GLN A 180 -19.15 103.23 33.62
N SER A 181 -19.14 104.55 33.41
CA SER A 181 -19.19 105.52 34.50
C SER A 181 -20.02 106.76 34.14
N ARG A 182 -20.71 107.31 35.13
CA ARG A 182 -21.36 108.64 35.07
C ARG A 182 -20.39 109.81 35.09
N ARG A 183 -19.09 109.57 35.30
CA ARG A 183 -18.05 110.62 35.23
C ARG A 183 -17.38 110.63 33.86
N ALA A 184 -17.16 111.82 33.32
CA ALA A 184 -16.26 112.01 32.19
C ALA A 184 -14.81 111.69 32.62
N ALA A 185 -14.03 111.13 31.70
CA ALA A 185 -12.63 110.72 31.86
C ALA A 185 -12.35 109.83 33.10
N ALA A 186 -13.31 108.98 33.51
CA ALA A 186 -13.14 108.08 34.64
C ALA A 186 -12.11 106.96 34.39
N PHE A 187 -11.84 106.66 33.12
CA PHE A 187 -10.93 105.59 32.70
C PHE A 187 -9.65 106.17 32.08
N SER A 188 -8.53 105.50 32.35
CA SER A 188 -7.20 105.82 31.80
C SER A 188 -6.72 104.73 30.85
N GLU A 189 -5.68 105.03 30.07
CA GLU A 189 -4.96 104.02 29.26
C GLU A 189 -4.37 102.89 30.12
N GLU A 190 -4.12 103.15 31.40
CA GLU A 190 -3.65 102.13 32.35
C GLU A 190 -4.78 101.20 32.77
N HIS A 191 -5.98 101.73 33.03
CA HIS A 191 -7.17 100.91 33.28
C HIS A 191 -7.49 100.03 32.07
N LEU A 192 -7.44 100.58 30.85
CA LEU A 192 -7.64 99.82 29.61
C LEU A 192 -6.66 98.64 29.52
N ARG A 193 -5.35 98.88 29.68
CA ARG A 193 -4.31 97.83 29.63
C ARG A 193 -4.54 96.73 30.66
N LEU A 194 -4.82 97.07 31.92
CA LEU A 194 -5.02 96.08 32.98
C LEU A 194 -6.29 95.25 32.75
N LEU A 195 -7.37 95.87 32.27
CA LEU A 195 -8.62 95.17 31.93
C LEU A 195 -8.46 94.24 30.70
N THR A 196 -7.70 94.65 29.68
CA THR A 196 -7.33 93.77 28.55
C THR A 196 -6.52 92.56 29.00
N ILE A 197 -5.61 92.72 29.96
CA ILE A 197 -4.84 91.60 30.54
C ILE A 197 -5.76 90.60 31.26
N ILE A 198 -6.73 91.07 32.06
CA ILE A 198 -7.71 90.19 32.71
C ILE A 198 -8.56 89.45 31.67
N ALA A 199 -9.09 90.15 30.66
CA ALA A 199 -9.95 89.55 29.64
C ALA A 199 -9.24 88.47 28.81
N ASN A 200 -7.96 88.67 28.46
CA ASN A 200 -7.18 87.69 27.72
C ASN A 200 -6.85 86.44 28.55
N ASN A 201 -6.47 86.61 29.83
CA ASN A 201 -6.24 85.48 30.73
C ASN A 201 -7.52 84.67 30.99
N ALA A 202 -8.65 85.37 31.12
CA ALA A 202 -9.98 84.77 31.28
C ALA A 202 -10.42 83.93 30.07
N ALA A 203 -10.14 84.40 28.85
CA ALA A 203 -10.58 83.75 27.62
C ALA A 203 -10.05 82.31 27.48
N ALA A 204 -8.78 82.10 27.85
CA ALA A 204 -8.16 80.77 27.82
C ALA A 204 -8.81 79.79 28.81
N ALA A 205 -9.22 80.27 30.00
CA ALA A 205 -9.92 79.44 30.98
C ALA A 205 -11.35 79.08 30.51
N LEU A 206 -12.05 80.04 29.90
CA LEU A 206 -13.44 79.87 29.44
C LEU A 206 -13.56 78.90 28.24
N GLU A 207 -12.66 78.93 27.26
CA GLU A 207 -12.70 77.96 26.15
C GLU A 207 -12.32 76.54 26.62
N ASN A 208 -11.40 76.41 27.58
CA ASN A 208 -11.03 75.10 28.15
C ASN A 208 -12.20 74.45 28.90
N ALA A 209 -12.93 75.22 29.72
CA ALA A 209 -14.13 74.72 30.40
C ALA A 209 -15.18 74.23 29.38
N ARG A 210 -15.43 75.03 28.34
CA ARG A 210 -16.39 74.70 27.26
C ARG A 210 -16.02 73.41 26.51
N LEU A 211 -14.73 73.20 26.22
CA LEU A 211 -14.25 71.99 25.54
C LEU A 211 -14.35 70.74 26.44
N TYR A 212 -14.13 70.89 27.75
CA TYR A 212 -14.23 69.79 28.71
C TYR A 212 -15.67 69.31 28.88
N GLU A 213 -16.65 70.22 29.03
CA GLU A 213 -18.08 69.88 29.11
C GLU A 213 -18.54 69.06 27.90
N GLN A 214 -18.14 69.48 26.69
CA GLN A 214 -18.45 68.76 25.44
C GLN A 214 -17.81 67.37 25.37
N ALA A 215 -16.58 67.22 25.88
CA ALA A 215 -15.90 65.92 25.94
C ALA A 215 -16.57 64.96 26.95
N GLN A 216 -16.99 65.48 28.11
CA GLN A 216 -17.64 64.68 29.16
C GLN A 216 -19.02 64.16 28.71
N GLN A 217 -19.84 64.99 28.06
CA GLN A 217 -21.13 64.57 27.49
C GLN A 217 -20.97 63.43 26.49
N ARG A 218 -19.97 63.52 25.60
CA ARG A 218 -19.71 62.50 24.58
C ARG A 218 -19.16 61.19 25.18
N ALA A 219 -18.45 61.25 26.30
CA ALA A 219 -17.99 60.07 27.03
C ALA A 219 -19.16 59.30 27.66
N ALA A 220 -20.12 60.00 28.29
CA ALA A 220 -21.31 59.38 28.89
C ALA A 220 -22.16 58.63 27.85
N GLN A 221 -22.40 59.25 26.68
CA GLN A 221 -23.12 58.62 25.56
C GLN A 221 -22.48 57.29 25.12
N LEU A 222 -21.15 57.23 25.03
CA LEU A 222 -20.43 56.00 24.68
C LEU A 222 -20.46 54.95 25.79
N GLN A 223 -20.45 55.36 27.06
CA GLN A 223 -20.55 54.44 28.20
C GLN A 223 -21.92 53.74 28.26
N LEU A 224 -23.02 54.46 28.01
CA LEU A 224 -24.35 53.87 27.98
C LEU A 224 -24.49 52.81 26.86
N LEU A 225 -24.05 53.16 25.65
CA LEU A 225 -24.06 52.24 24.51
C LEU A 225 -23.16 51.00 24.74
N ALA A 226 -22.08 51.15 25.50
CA ALA A 226 -21.22 50.03 25.89
C ALA A 226 -21.85 49.16 27.01
N GLU A 227 -22.61 49.75 27.94
CA GLU A 227 -23.27 48.99 29.01
C GLU A 227 -24.45 48.17 28.49
N VAL A 228 -25.30 48.74 27.62
CA VAL A 228 -26.39 48.00 26.96
C VAL A 228 -25.80 46.83 26.16
N SER A 229 -24.79 47.07 25.32
CA SER A 229 -24.06 46.03 24.58
C SER A 229 -23.43 44.97 25.50
N ARG A 230 -22.89 45.36 26.67
CA ARG A 230 -22.32 44.43 27.65
C ARG A 230 -23.37 43.54 28.32
N ARG A 231 -24.58 44.05 28.59
CA ARG A 231 -25.66 43.24 29.19
C ARG A 231 -26.38 42.31 28.23
N ILE A 232 -26.30 42.58 26.92
CA ILE A 232 -26.80 41.68 25.87
C ILE A 232 -26.08 40.30 25.90
N ASN A 233 -24.86 40.21 26.46
CA ASN A 233 -24.05 38.98 26.53
C ASN A 233 -24.51 37.93 27.57
N VAL A 234 -25.76 37.93 28.02
CA VAL A 234 -26.29 36.92 28.96
C VAL A 234 -27.53 36.25 28.38
N LEU A 235 -27.50 34.92 28.27
CA LEU A 235 -28.59 34.06 27.80
C LEU A 235 -29.79 34.06 28.79
N GLN A 236 -30.53 35.16 28.83
CA GLN A 236 -31.71 35.35 29.68
C GLN A 236 -33.02 35.24 28.85
N PRO A 237 -34.15 34.91 29.50
CA PRO A 237 -35.46 35.04 28.87
C PRO A 237 -35.73 36.48 28.40
N LEU A 238 -36.32 36.62 27.22
CA LEU A 238 -36.65 37.93 26.63
C LEU A 238 -37.37 38.91 27.59
N PRO A 239 -38.36 38.50 28.42
CA PRO A 239 -39.02 39.42 29.36
C PRO A 239 -38.09 40.05 30.41
N ASP A 240 -37.07 39.32 30.85
CA ASP A 240 -36.09 39.83 31.83
C ASP A 240 -35.09 40.78 31.17
N PHE A 241 -34.69 40.48 29.93
CA PHE A 241 -33.86 41.36 29.11
C PHE A 241 -34.57 42.69 28.81
N TYR A 242 -35.82 42.65 28.33
CA TYR A 242 -36.58 43.87 28.02
C TYR A 242 -36.77 44.78 29.24
N ARG A 243 -37.04 44.20 30.41
CA ARG A 243 -37.13 44.94 31.67
C ARG A 243 -35.83 45.66 31.99
N GLN A 244 -34.71 44.95 31.96
CA GLN A 244 -33.39 45.52 32.23
C GLN A 244 -32.98 46.60 31.22
N ALA A 245 -33.31 46.42 29.94
CA ALA A 245 -33.02 47.43 28.91
C ALA A 245 -33.78 48.74 29.20
N VAL A 246 -35.06 48.64 29.53
CA VAL A 246 -35.92 49.79 29.87
C VAL A 246 -35.49 50.45 31.19
N GLU A 247 -35.14 49.66 32.21
CA GLU A 247 -34.58 50.15 33.48
C GLU A 247 -33.24 50.89 33.28
N LEU A 248 -32.33 50.36 32.44
CA LEU A 248 -31.04 50.99 32.15
C LEU A 248 -31.18 52.35 31.46
N VAL A 249 -32.03 52.44 30.42
CA VAL A 249 -32.23 53.70 29.69
C VAL A 249 -32.86 54.75 30.60
N SER A 250 -33.79 54.35 31.48
CA SER A 250 -34.42 55.26 32.45
C SER A 250 -33.49 55.65 33.61
N ALA A 251 -32.53 54.79 34.00
CA ALA A 251 -31.58 55.09 35.07
C ALA A 251 -30.54 56.16 34.66
N GLU A 252 -30.05 56.13 33.41
CA GLU A 252 -29.15 57.16 32.88
C GLU A 252 -29.91 58.49 32.62
N PHE A 253 -31.20 58.39 32.26
CA PHE A 253 -32.05 59.54 31.96
C PHE A 253 -33.31 59.57 32.84
N ALA A 254 -33.12 59.95 34.11
CA ALA A 254 -34.17 59.94 35.14
C ALA A 254 -35.42 60.82 34.85
N GLU A 255 -35.38 61.68 33.82
CA GLU A 255 -36.52 62.51 33.39
C GLU A 255 -37.42 61.83 32.34
N TYR A 256 -37.12 60.60 31.91
CA TYR A 256 -37.88 59.88 30.87
C TYR A 256 -38.55 58.62 31.41
N LEU A 257 -39.84 58.49 31.11
CA LEU A 257 -40.60 57.26 31.22
C LEU A 257 -40.36 56.45 29.96
N VAL A 258 -39.83 55.23 30.08
CA VAL A 258 -39.38 54.41 28.96
C VAL A 258 -40.25 53.17 28.84
N ASN A 259 -40.68 52.85 27.61
CA ASN A 259 -41.56 51.74 27.28
C ASN A 259 -40.94 50.96 26.11
N LEU A 260 -41.07 49.63 26.12
CA LEU A 260 -40.67 48.77 25.01
C LEU A 260 -41.87 47.93 24.58
N PHE A 261 -42.20 48.01 23.30
CA PHE A 261 -43.23 47.19 22.66
C PHE A 261 -42.59 46.17 21.72
N THR A 262 -43.15 44.97 21.67
CA THR A 262 -42.78 43.91 20.70
C THR A 262 -43.90 43.69 19.70
N LEU A 263 -43.56 43.43 18.45
CA LEU A 263 -44.53 43.15 17.39
C LEU A 263 -44.98 41.68 17.44
N GLU A 264 -46.26 41.46 17.70
CA GLU A 264 -46.92 40.15 17.61
C GLU A 264 -48.01 40.22 16.54
N GLU A 265 -47.87 39.40 15.49
CA GLU A 265 -48.72 39.40 14.29
C GLU A 265 -48.83 40.78 13.62
N ASN A 266 -49.82 41.59 14.01
CA ASN A 266 -50.09 42.92 13.48
C ASN A 266 -50.38 43.97 14.59
N GLU A 267 -50.02 43.67 15.84
CA GLU A 267 -50.15 44.56 16.99
C GLU A 267 -48.84 44.68 17.78
N LEU A 268 -48.58 45.87 18.34
CA LEU A 268 -47.45 46.14 19.23
C LEU A 268 -47.89 45.95 20.69
N ARG A 269 -47.40 44.88 21.33
CA ARG A 269 -47.70 44.57 22.74
C ARG A 269 -46.61 45.08 23.66
N LEU A 270 -47.00 45.62 24.81
CA LEU A 270 -46.06 46.13 25.81
C LEU A 270 -45.27 44.98 26.43
N ALA A 271 -43.95 44.99 26.21
CA ALA A 271 -43.03 43.98 26.70
C ALA A 271 -42.30 44.40 27.98
N ALA A 272 -42.03 45.70 28.15
CA ALA A 272 -41.44 46.28 29.37
C ALA A 272 -41.76 47.78 29.52
N THR A 273 -41.76 48.28 30.76
CA THR A 273 -42.03 49.70 31.06
C THR A 273 -41.46 50.14 32.41
N THR A 274 -40.96 51.39 32.51
CA THR A 274 -40.71 52.06 33.80
C THR A 274 -41.95 52.76 34.38
N ARG A 275 -43.06 52.83 33.63
CA ARG A 275 -44.33 53.41 34.11
C ARG A 275 -45.03 52.48 35.11
N THR A 276 -45.05 52.87 36.38
CA THR A 276 -45.69 52.10 37.46
C THR A 276 -47.20 51.91 37.26
N ASP A 277 -47.87 52.76 36.49
CA ASP A 277 -49.29 52.63 36.13
C ASP A 277 -49.55 51.60 35.01
N TRP A 278 -48.53 51.19 34.26
CA TRP A 278 -48.61 50.23 33.16
C TRP A 278 -48.00 48.85 33.51
N GLN A 279 -47.18 48.77 34.56
CA GLN A 279 -46.61 47.50 35.03
C GLN A 279 -47.69 46.45 35.30
N GLY A 280 -47.54 45.26 34.69
CA GLY A 280 -48.47 44.14 34.84
C GLY A 280 -49.79 44.27 34.07
N ARG A 281 -49.94 45.25 33.17
CA ARG A 281 -51.09 45.37 32.27
C ARG A 281 -50.74 44.85 30.88
N GLU A 282 -51.66 44.12 30.26
CA GLU A 282 -51.64 43.89 28.82
C GLU A 282 -52.05 45.19 28.12
N ILE A 283 -51.12 45.80 27.40
CA ILE A 283 -51.35 46.98 26.57
C ILE A 283 -50.95 46.61 25.14
N SER A 284 -51.88 46.77 24.20
CA SER A 284 -51.67 46.52 22.77
C SER A 284 -51.97 47.78 21.97
N VAL A 285 -51.13 48.08 20.98
CA VAL A 285 -51.23 49.25 20.10
C VAL A 285 -51.25 48.77 18.64
N PRO A 286 -52.31 49.04 17.86
CA PRO A 286 -52.33 48.71 16.44
C PRO A 286 -51.26 49.47 15.66
N ILE A 287 -50.68 48.82 14.63
CA ILE A 287 -49.77 49.49 13.69
C ILE A 287 -50.51 50.67 13.03
N GLY A 288 -49.84 51.83 12.93
CA GLY A 288 -50.41 53.08 12.41
C GLY A 288 -51.33 53.83 13.39
N SER A 289 -51.36 53.45 14.68
CA SER A 289 -52.13 54.15 15.71
C SER A 289 -51.24 54.80 16.77
N GLY A 290 -51.37 56.12 16.93
CA GLY A 290 -50.55 56.92 17.86
C GLY A 290 -49.06 56.94 17.53
N VAL A 291 -48.27 57.68 18.31
CA VAL A 291 -46.82 57.88 18.07
C VAL A 291 -46.05 56.55 17.99
N VAL A 292 -46.41 55.57 18.83
CA VAL A 292 -45.81 54.23 18.85
C VAL A 292 -46.19 53.40 17.62
N GLY A 293 -47.48 53.35 17.23
CA GLY A 293 -47.94 52.59 16.08
C GLY A 293 -47.47 53.19 14.74
N GLU A 294 -47.40 54.52 14.65
CA GLU A 294 -46.88 55.23 13.47
C GLU A 294 -45.38 54.98 13.29
N ALA A 295 -44.57 55.00 14.35
CA ALA A 295 -43.14 54.69 14.25
C ALA A 295 -42.87 53.29 13.63
N ALA A 296 -43.72 52.29 13.94
CA ALA A 296 -43.66 50.97 13.31
C ALA A 296 -44.20 50.96 11.87
N ALA A 297 -45.29 51.68 11.58
CA ALA A 297 -45.89 51.71 10.25
C ALA A 297 -44.97 52.37 9.21
N TRP A 298 -44.37 53.51 9.57
CA TRP A 298 -43.50 54.30 8.69
C TRP A 298 -42.03 53.84 8.71
N ARG A 299 -41.66 52.91 9.62
CA ARG A 299 -40.29 52.42 9.82
C ARG A 299 -39.28 53.54 10.10
N GLN A 300 -39.73 54.60 10.80
CA GLN A 300 -38.93 55.78 11.10
C GLN A 300 -39.21 56.30 12.51
N THR A 301 -38.22 56.96 13.10
CA THR A 301 -38.35 57.63 14.38
C THR A 301 -39.37 58.75 14.31
N TYR A 302 -40.40 58.68 15.16
CA TYR A 302 -41.43 59.69 15.31
C TYR A 302 -41.19 60.49 16.59
N ILE A 303 -41.30 61.82 16.52
CA ILE A 303 -41.14 62.72 17.68
C ILE A 303 -42.33 63.67 17.75
N ALA A 304 -43.04 63.67 18.88
CA ALA A 304 -44.10 64.62 19.20
C ALA A 304 -43.63 65.55 20.33
N GLN A 305 -43.30 66.80 20.01
CA GLN A 305 -42.84 67.79 21.01
C GLN A 305 -44.00 68.47 21.78
N THR A 306 -45.15 68.62 21.13
CA THR A 306 -46.38 69.20 21.68
C THR A 306 -47.58 68.59 20.95
N TRP A 307 -48.61 68.17 21.69
CA TRP A 307 -49.83 67.59 21.13
C TRP A 307 -50.82 68.68 20.70
N PRO A 308 -51.55 68.54 19.57
CA PRO A 308 -52.65 69.44 19.20
C PRO A 308 -53.81 69.37 20.20
N GLU A 309 -54.53 70.47 20.40
CA GLU A 309 -55.61 70.59 21.42
C GLU A 309 -56.92 69.84 21.07
N ASP A 310 -57.08 69.33 19.84
CA ASP A 310 -58.38 68.89 19.28
C ASP A 310 -58.67 67.37 19.37
N GLU A 311 -57.77 66.55 19.92
CA GLU A 311 -58.07 65.12 20.17
C GLU A 311 -58.34 64.85 21.66
N ASN A 312 -59.24 63.90 21.91
CA ASN A 312 -59.87 63.62 23.22
C ASN A 312 -58.91 62.95 24.24
N VAL A 313 -57.82 63.65 24.58
CA VAL A 313 -56.84 63.26 25.60
C VAL A 313 -57.16 64.01 26.90
N THR A 314 -57.45 63.25 27.96
CA THR A 314 -57.64 63.81 29.31
C THR A 314 -56.38 64.57 29.74
N HIS A 315 -56.56 65.81 30.22
CA HIS A 315 -55.51 66.82 30.47
C HIS A 315 -54.50 66.51 31.60
N ALA A 316 -54.03 65.26 31.75
CA ALA A 316 -53.11 64.83 32.81
C ALA A 316 -51.63 64.82 32.40
N ASP A 317 -51.33 64.57 31.12
CA ASP A 317 -49.97 64.30 30.62
C ASP A 317 -49.73 64.96 29.24
N GLN A 318 -49.43 66.26 29.21
CA GLN A 318 -48.71 66.86 28.08
C GLN A 318 -47.24 66.41 28.14
N LEU A 319 -46.98 65.19 27.63
CA LEU A 319 -45.66 64.61 27.50
C LEU A 319 -45.15 64.85 26.09
N ALA A 320 -43.92 65.37 25.96
CA ALA A 320 -43.16 65.18 24.74
C ALA A 320 -42.81 63.70 24.62
N GLU A 321 -42.84 63.14 23.42
CA GLU A 321 -42.68 61.71 23.16
C GLU A 321 -41.78 61.44 21.96
N ILE A 322 -40.91 60.44 22.09
CA ILE A 322 -40.17 59.81 20.98
C ILE A 322 -40.56 58.34 20.89
N ALA A 323 -40.80 57.85 19.67
CA ALA A 323 -40.94 56.44 19.36
C ALA A 323 -39.97 56.07 18.25
N VAL A 324 -39.15 55.05 18.50
CA VAL A 324 -38.10 54.55 17.62
C VAL A 324 -38.37 53.08 17.31
N PRO A 325 -38.54 52.69 16.05
CA PRO A 325 -38.77 51.29 15.71
C PRO A 325 -37.51 50.45 15.96
N LEU A 326 -37.69 49.29 16.58
CA LEU A 326 -36.65 48.26 16.71
C LEU A 326 -36.54 47.55 15.36
N MET A 327 -35.49 47.85 14.58
CA MET A 327 -35.37 47.35 13.22
C MET A 327 -34.09 46.57 12.98
N ILE A 328 -34.19 45.53 12.15
CA ILE A 328 -33.07 44.87 11.48
C ILE A 328 -33.40 44.82 10.00
N GLU A 329 -32.54 45.42 9.18
CA GLU A 329 -32.81 45.67 7.76
C GLU A 329 -34.17 46.36 7.58
N GLU A 330 -35.11 45.74 6.86
CA GLU A 330 -36.47 46.24 6.59
C GLU A 330 -37.52 45.74 7.59
N ARG A 331 -37.14 44.93 8.60
CA ARG A 331 -38.07 44.26 9.51
C ARG A 331 -38.16 44.98 10.85
N VAL A 332 -39.37 45.42 11.20
CA VAL A 332 -39.73 45.89 12.54
C VAL A 332 -39.93 44.69 13.47
N LEU A 333 -39.27 44.70 14.63
CA LEU A 333 -39.41 43.72 15.71
C LEU A 333 -40.25 44.27 16.88
N GLY A 334 -40.43 45.58 16.95
CA GLY A 334 -41.07 46.29 18.04
C GLY A 334 -40.78 47.79 18.00
N VAL A 335 -41.02 48.51 19.10
CA VAL A 335 -40.78 49.95 19.23
C VAL A 335 -40.24 50.29 20.61
N LEU A 336 -39.13 51.02 20.68
CA LEU A 336 -38.64 51.68 21.89
C LEU A 336 -39.27 53.08 21.97
N ASN A 337 -39.86 53.40 23.11
CA ASN A 337 -40.60 54.64 23.32
C ASN A 337 -40.11 55.33 24.60
N ALA A 338 -40.02 56.65 24.57
CA ALA A 338 -39.70 57.45 25.75
C ALA A 338 -40.53 58.74 25.80
N GLN A 339 -41.00 59.08 26.99
CA GLN A 339 -41.90 60.20 27.26
C GLN A 339 -41.32 61.09 28.37
N SER A 340 -41.43 62.42 28.26
CA SER A 340 -40.97 63.36 29.30
C SER A 340 -41.84 64.61 29.40
N LYS A 341 -41.93 65.21 30.60
CA LYS A 341 -42.65 66.47 30.87
C LYS A 341 -41.77 67.71 30.67
N THR A 342 -40.46 67.53 30.62
CA THR A 342 -39.45 68.59 30.70
C THR A 342 -38.44 68.54 29.56
N ALA A 343 -38.15 67.35 29.03
CA ALA A 343 -37.15 67.18 28.00
C ALA A 343 -37.64 67.57 26.60
N HIS A 344 -36.74 68.15 25.80
CA HIS A 344 -36.92 68.41 24.39
C HIS A 344 -36.07 67.40 23.59
N PHE A 345 -36.69 66.64 22.70
CA PHE A 345 -35.98 65.65 21.88
C PHE A 345 -35.28 66.32 20.69
N ASP A 346 -34.04 66.76 20.90
CA ASP A 346 -33.18 67.27 19.83
C ASP A 346 -32.54 66.14 18.99
N ASP A 347 -31.79 66.50 17.95
CA ASP A 347 -31.12 65.54 17.07
C ASP A 347 -30.07 64.66 17.79
N ALA A 348 -29.49 65.14 18.90
CA ALA A 348 -28.52 64.38 19.68
C ALA A 348 -29.21 63.32 20.55
N VAL A 349 -30.34 63.66 21.19
CA VAL A 349 -31.19 62.72 21.92
C VAL A 349 -31.80 61.70 20.94
N ARG A 350 -32.31 62.15 19.79
CA ARG A 350 -32.82 61.28 18.73
C ARG A 350 -31.79 60.22 18.30
N SER A 351 -30.58 60.66 17.93
CA SER A 351 -29.50 59.78 17.47
C SER A 351 -29.13 58.72 18.53
N LEU A 352 -29.22 59.08 19.81
CA LEU A 352 -28.97 58.16 20.91
C LEU A 352 -30.07 57.10 21.04
N PHE A 353 -31.35 57.49 21.01
CA PHE A 353 -32.47 56.54 21.06
C PHE A 353 -32.51 55.62 19.82
N GLU A 354 -32.15 56.13 18.64
CA GLU A 354 -31.93 55.32 17.42
C GLU A 354 -30.82 54.27 17.61
N SER A 355 -29.70 54.67 18.23
CA SER A 355 -28.59 53.75 18.54
C SER A 355 -28.96 52.69 19.58
N LEU A 356 -29.74 53.05 20.61
CA LEU A 356 -30.25 52.13 21.64
C LEU A 356 -31.27 51.14 21.06
N ALA A 357 -32.21 51.63 20.24
CA ALA A 357 -33.19 50.80 19.56
C ALA A 357 -32.52 49.75 18.64
N ALA A 358 -31.47 50.14 17.90
CA ALA A 358 -30.72 49.22 17.06
C ALA A 358 -30.02 48.10 17.88
N GLN A 359 -29.44 48.41 19.03
CA GLN A 359 -28.84 47.39 19.91
C GLN A 359 -29.90 46.44 20.50
N ILE A 360 -31.03 46.97 20.95
CA ILE A 360 -32.14 46.17 21.50
C ILE A 360 -32.75 45.28 20.41
N ALA A 361 -32.88 45.79 19.18
CA ALA A 361 -33.36 45.01 18.03
C ALA A 361 -32.44 43.81 17.74
N PHE A 362 -31.12 44.02 17.66
CA PHE A 362 -30.14 42.95 17.43
C PHE A 362 -30.23 41.84 18.50
N ALA A 363 -30.23 42.22 19.78
CA ALA A 363 -30.37 41.27 20.89
C ALA A 363 -31.70 40.52 20.86
N THR A 364 -32.78 41.19 20.48
CA THR A 364 -34.11 40.59 20.33
C THR A 364 -34.11 39.49 19.26
N LEU A 365 -33.50 39.75 18.09
CA LEU A 365 -33.41 38.74 17.04
C LEU A 365 -32.51 37.57 17.46
N GLU A 366 -31.34 37.85 18.03
CA GLU A 366 -30.39 36.80 18.45
C GLU A 366 -31.03 35.86 19.48
N ALA A 367 -31.72 36.40 20.48
CA ALA A 367 -32.46 35.62 21.46
C ALA A 367 -33.64 34.83 20.85
N GLN A 368 -34.38 35.39 19.90
CA GLN A 368 -35.45 34.68 19.18
C GLN A 368 -34.92 33.52 18.34
N VAL A 369 -33.79 33.71 17.64
CA VAL A 369 -33.13 32.67 16.85
C VAL A 369 -32.60 31.56 17.76
N TYR A 370 -31.89 31.91 18.83
CA TYR A 370 -31.36 30.95 19.80
C TYR A 370 -32.47 30.12 20.47
N ALA A 371 -33.58 30.75 20.87
CA ALA A 371 -34.72 30.04 21.45
C ALA A 371 -35.33 29.02 20.49
N ARG A 372 -35.47 29.39 19.21
CA ARG A 372 -36.00 28.49 18.16
C ARG A 372 -35.07 27.32 17.88
N GLU A 373 -33.76 27.55 17.77
CA GLU A 373 -32.76 26.49 17.61
C GLU A 373 -32.74 25.55 18.81
N ARG A 374 -32.83 26.07 20.04
CA ARG A 374 -32.88 25.25 21.25
C ARG A 374 -34.14 24.39 21.33
N GLN A 375 -35.31 24.92 20.95
CA GLN A 375 -36.56 24.16 20.87
C GLN A 375 -36.47 23.04 19.81
N ARG A 376 -35.93 23.36 18.62
CA ARG A 376 -35.71 22.39 17.54
C ARG A 376 -34.74 21.28 17.96
N ALA A 377 -33.63 21.64 18.62
CA ALA A 377 -32.67 20.69 19.16
C ALA A 377 -33.28 19.78 20.24
N GLN A 378 -34.17 20.30 21.09
CA GLN A 378 -34.90 19.50 22.08
C GLN A 378 -35.88 18.52 21.43
N GLN A 379 -36.62 18.94 20.40
CA GLN A 379 -37.51 18.06 19.62
C GLN A 379 -36.72 16.94 18.93
N LEU A 380 -35.60 17.28 18.27
CA LEU A 380 -34.70 16.29 17.65
C LEU A 380 -34.07 15.35 18.69
N THR A 381 -33.73 15.85 19.88
CA THR A 381 -33.17 15.02 20.96
C THR A 381 -34.21 14.03 21.51
N ALA A 382 -35.47 14.43 21.64
CA ALA A 382 -36.56 13.55 22.06
C ALA A 382 -36.82 12.45 21.03
N LEU A 383 -36.88 12.80 19.74
CA LEU A 383 -36.96 11.82 18.63
C LEU A 383 -35.75 10.86 18.64
N ALA A 384 -34.54 11.37 18.85
CA ALA A 384 -33.31 10.57 18.96
C ALA A 384 -33.17 9.78 20.29
N GLN A 385 -34.03 10.02 21.28
CA GLN A 385 -34.15 9.19 22.49
C GLN A 385 -35.14 8.06 22.28
N ALA A 386 -36.29 8.31 21.62
CA ALA A 386 -37.22 7.26 21.21
C ALA A 386 -36.58 6.28 20.21
N SER A 387 -35.91 6.79 19.17
CA SER A 387 -35.19 5.98 18.17
C SER A 387 -34.15 5.03 18.79
N ARG A 388 -33.51 5.43 19.89
CA ARG A 388 -32.48 4.62 20.57
C ARG A 388 -32.98 3.31 21.18
N PHE A 389 -34.28 3.18 21.47
CA PHE A 389 -34.85 1.91 21.94
C PHE A 389 -35.13 0.94 20.79
N VAL A 390 -35.49 1.46 19.62
CA VAL A 390 -35.83 0.64 18.44
C VAL A 390 -34.61 -0.10 17.86
N VAL A 391 -33.42 0.51 17.94
CA VAL A 391 -32.16 -0.06 17.41
C VAL A 391 -31.56 -1.15 18.33
N SER A 392 -32.16 -1.42 19.50
CA SER A 392 -31.57 -2.33 20.51
C SER A 392 -31.91 -3.81 20.34
N SER A 393 -32.93 -4.15 19.54
CA SER A 393 -33.20 -5.54 19.15
C SER A 393 -32.75 -5.80 17.71
N LEU A 394 -32.30 -7.03 17.46
CA LEU A 394 -31.86 -7.52 16.16
C LEU A 394 -32.82 -8.60 15.61
N ASP A 395 -33.92 -8.82 16.31
CA ASP A 395 -35.01 -9.72 15.95
C ASP A 395 -36.14 -8.88 15.31
N ILE A 396 -36.43 -9.18 14.04
CA ILE A 396 -37.35 -8.39 13.22
C ILE A 396 -38.76 -8.30 13.82
N GLU A 397 -39.28 -9.37 14.44
CA GLU A 397 -40.60 -9.37 15.07
C GLU A 397 -40.62 -8.45 16.30
N GLN A 398 -39.57 -8.50 17.11
CA GLN A 398 -39.42 -7.64 18.29
C GLN A 398 -39.23 -6.17 17.91
N VAL A 399 -38.52 -5.88 16.81
CA VAL A 399 -38.34 -4.53 16.29
C VAL A 399 -39.68 -3.97 15.79
N LEU A 400 -40.46 -4.75 15.03
CA LEU A 400 -41.80 -4.37 14.57
C LEU A 400 -42.75 -4.01 15.73
N ASP A 401 -42.81 -4.85 16.78
CA ASP A 401 -43.64 -4.56 17.96
C ASP A 401 -43.11 -3.36 18.78
N SER A 402 -41.78 -3.20 18.86
CA SER A 402 -41.15 -2.06 19.53
C SER A 402 -41.43 -0.72 18.82
N ILE A 403 -41.46 -0.71 17.48
CA ILE A 403 -41.83 0.47 16.68
C ILE A 403 -43.25 0.92 17.02
N LEU A 404 -44.21 -0.02 17.02
CA LEU A 404 -45.60 0.29 17.36
C LEU A 404 -45.77 0.71 18.84
N THR A 405 -44.98 0.12 19.75
CA THR A 405 -44.96 0.47 21.18
C THR A 405 -44.44 1.89 21.43
N GLU A 406 -43.32 2.28 20.81
CA GLU A 406 -42.75 3.61 21.02
C GLU A 406 -43.53 4.70 20.26
N LEU A 407 -44.16 4.37 19.11
CA LEU A 407 -45.04 5.29 18.39
C LEU A 407 -46.16 5.84 19.28
N GLU A 408 -46.77 4.98 20.12
CA GLU A 408 -47.87 5.34 21.04
C GLU A 408 -47.47 6.45 22.03
N ARG A 409 -46.18 6.57 22.34
CA ARG A 409 -45.63 7.62 23.23
C ARG A 409 -45.37 8.93 22.50
N VAL A 410 -45.18 8.90 21.18
CA VAL A 410 -44.88 10.09 20.36
C VAL A 410 -46.18 10.69 19.80
N VAL A 411 -47.11 9.86 19.32
CA VAL A 411 -48.37 10.30 18.73
C VAL A 411 -49.52 9.37 19.14
N LYS A 412 -50.65 9.95 19.52
CA LYS A 412 -51.88 9.18 19.78
C LYS A 412 -52.45 8.61 18.49
N TYR A 413 -52.88 7.36 18.52
CA TYR A 413 -53.57 6.68 17.43
C TYR A 413 -54.61 5.70 18.00
N ASP A 414 -55.56 5.27 17.18
CA ASP A 414 -56.51 4.20 17.54
C ASP A 414 -56.03 2.85 16.99
N VAL A 415 -55.52 2.82 15.76
CA VAL A 415 -54.83 1.67 15.19
C VAL A 415 -53.54 2.15 14.50
N ALA A 416 -52.48 1.36 14.57
CA ALA A 416 -51.26 1.56 13.80
C ALA A 416 -50.78 0.23 13.21
N SER A 417 -50.22 0.26 12.01
CA SER A 417 -49.74 -0.93 11.32
C SER A 417 -48.47 -0.70 10.51
N ILE A 418 -47.75 -1.79 10.22
CA ILE A 418 -46.56 -1.81 9.39
C ILE A 418 -46.84 -2.71 8.19
N LEU A 419 -46.86 -2.11 7.00
CA LEU A 419 -46.94 -2.76 5.71
C LEU A 419 -45.53 -2.90 5.15
N TRP A 420 -45.17 -4.08 4.65
CA TRP A 420 -43.85 -4.40 4.10
C TRP A 420 -43.95 -4.89 2.67
N ILE A 421 -43.06 -4.45 1.77
CA ILE A 421 -42.97 -4.91 0.38
C ILE A 421 -42.09 -6.16 0.30
N ASN A 422 -42.68 -7.33 0.02
CA ASN A 422 -41.94 -8.58 -0.15
C ASN A 422 -41.19 -8.62 -1.51
N ASP A 423 -40.36 -9.65 -1.72
CA ASP A 423 -39.50 -9.76 -2.91
C ASP A 423 -40.29 -9.91 -4.22
N ASP A 424 -41.50 -10.49 -4.18
CA ASP A 424 -42.45 -10.51 -5.32
C ASP A 424 -43.04 -9.13 -5.66
N GLY A 425 -42.71 -8.09 -4.88
CA GLY A 425 -43.30 -6.79 -4.99
C GLY A 425 -44.78 -6.79 -4.62
N GLN A 426 -45.17 -7.37 -3.49
CA GLN A 426 -46.50 -7.25 -2.87
C GLN A 426 -46.40 -6.60 -1.49
N MET A 427 -47.36 -5.73 -1.13
CA MET A 427 -47.42 -5.19 0.23
C MET A 427 -48.12 -6.20 1.14
N THR A 428 -47.51 -6.53 2.27
CA THR A 428 -48.01 -7.50 3.26
C THR A 428 -48.10 -6.85 4.63
N LEU A 429 -49.12 -7.20 5.41
CA LEU A 429 -49.27 -6.72 6.79
C LEU A 429 -48.34 -7.49 7.73
N GLN A 430 -47.26 -6.86 8.20
CA GLN A 430 -46.27 -7.53 9.06
C GLN A 430 -46.52 -7.33 10.56
N ALA A 431 -47.08 -6.18 10.95
CA ALA A 431 -47.48 -5.92 12.34
C ALA A 431 -48.64 -4.94 12.41
N ALA A 432 -49.49 -5.07 13.43
CA ALA A 432 -50.57 -4.13 13.71
C ALA A 432 -50.91 -4.11 15.21
N ARG A 433 -51.32 -2.94 15.71
CA ARG A 433 -51.69 -2.72 17.12
C ARG A 433 -52.89 -1.79 17.24
N GLY A 434 -53.86 -2.15 18.08
CA GLY A 434 -55.07 -1.40 18.35
C GLY A 434 -55.99 -2.09 19.37
N PRO A 435 -57.09 -1.44 19.82
CA PRO A 435 -57.92 -1.94 20.92
C PRO A 435 -58.83 -3.14 20.57
N GLN A 436 -58.93 -3.53 19.30
CA GLN A 436 -59.63 -4.74 18.86
C GLN A 436 -58.61 -5.80 18.38
N SER A 437 -58.16 -6.69 19.27
CA SER A 437 -57.04 -7.59 18.97
C SER A 437 -57.37 -8.78 18.05
N ALA A 438 -58.63 -9.22 17.95
CA ALA A 438 -58.98 -10.46 17.26
C ALA A 438 -58.95 -10.41 15.72
N PRO A 439 -59.39 -9.33 15.04
CA PRO A 439 -59.20 -9.20 13.59
C PRO A 439 -57.71 -9.05 13.24
N LEU A 440 -56.98 -8.25 14.02
CA LEU A 440 -55.59 -7.87 13.75
C LEU A 440 -54.64 -9.07 13.64
N THR A 441 -54.70 -10.04 14.57
CA THR A 441 -53.82 -11.23 14.52
C THR A 441 -54.13 -12.16 13.35
N THR A 442 -55.37 -12.14 12.86
CA THR A 442 -55.81 -13.00 11.74
C THR A 442 -55.45 -12.39 10.38
N ALA A 443 -55.14 -11.09 10.35
CA ALA A 443 -54.76 -10.33 9.16
C ALA A 443 -53.24 -10.35 8.87
N LEU A 444 -52.40 -10.70 9.85
CA LEU A 444 -50.94 -10.74 9.67
C LEU A 444 -50.54 -11.69 8.52
N GLY A 445 -49.53 -11.30 7.73
CA GLY A 445 -49.11 -12.01 6.53
C GLY A 445 -50.03 -11.87 5.32
N SER A 446 -51.21 -11.25 5.46
CA SER A 446 -52.13 -11.03 4.33
C SER A 446 -51.53 -10.04 3.33
N SER A 447 -51.60 -10.39 2.03
CA SER A 447 -51.27 -9.47 0.94
C SER A 447 -52.36 -8.41 0.80
N VAL A 448 -51.95 -7.14 0.80
CA VAL A 448 -52.83 -5.97 0.72
C VAL A 448 -52.64 -5.34 -0.66
N GLY A 449 -53.65 -5.46 -1.53
CA GLY A 449 -53.64 -4.82 -2.84
C GLY A 449 -53.91 -3.32 -2.71
N VAL A 450 -52.87 -2.48 -2.71
CA VAL A 450 -53.01 -1.04 -2.47
C VAL A 450 -52.69 -0.18 -3.69
N ASN A 451 -53.73 0.35 -4.34
CA ASN A 451 -53.62 1.41 -5.35
C ASN A 451 -53.39 2.82 -4.73
N ILE A 452 -53.34 2.91 -3.40
CA ILE A 452 -53.45 4.14 -2.60
C ILE A 452 -52.10 4.55 -1.97
N PHE A 453 -51.17 3.60 -1.86
CA PHE A 453 -49.80 3.81 -1.42
C PHE A 453 -48.87 3.72 -2.64
N PRO A 454 -48.51 4.85 -3.27
CA PRO A 454 -47.87 4.85 -4.58
C PRO A 454 -46.45 4.25 -4.54
N ARG A 455 -46.11 3.46 -5.57
CA ARG A 455 -44.73 3.07 -5.85
C ARG A 455 -44.10 4.04 -6.83
N GLY A 456 -42.94 4.59 -6.49
CA GLY A 456 -42.17 5.49 -7.34
C GLY A 456 -40.88 5.97 -6.66
N GLU A 457 -40.05 6.68 -7.41
CA GLU A 457 -38.69 7.12 -7.01
C GLU A 457 -38.66 8.13 -5.84
N ALA A 458 -39.83 8.67 -5.43
CA ALA A 458 -39.98 9.58 -4.31
C ALA A 458 -41.31 9.33 -3.58
N PRO A 459 -41.40 8.32 -2.68
CA PRO A 459 -42.59 8.12 -1.88
C PRO A 459 -42.73 9.26 -0.85
N ALA A 460 -43.90 9.89 -0.82
CA ALA A 460 -44.25 10.97 0.11
C ALA A 460 -45.26 10.48 1.15
N SER A 461 -45.29 11.11 2.32
CA SER A 461 -46.31 10.84 3.34
C SER A 461 -47.70 11.23 2.82
N VAL A 462 -48.62 10.27 2.84
CA VAL A 462 -49.98 10.44 2.30
C VAL A 462 -50.96 10.62 3.47
N ALA A 463 -51.42 11.85 3.67
CA ALA A 463 -52.48 12.21 4.61
C ALA A 463 -53.82 12.32 3.86
N PHE A 464 -54.88 11.71 4.39
CA PHE A 464 -56.22 11.79 3.80
C PHE A 464 -57.11 12.75 4.60
N ASP A 465 -57.65 13.78 3.94
CA ASP A 465 -58.38 14.88 4.60
C ASP A 465 -59.89 14.63 4.81
N SER A 466 -60.48 13.64 4.12
CA SER A 466 -61.85 13.20 4.35
C SER A 466 -62.16 11.87 3.66
N VAL A 467 -62.96 11.05 4.32
CA VAL A 467 -63.45 9.72 3.89
C VAL A 467 -63.97 9.68 2.45
N ASP A 468 -63.35 8.83 1.63
CA ASP A 468 -64.05 7.92 0.69
C ASP A 468 -63.14 6.74 0.31
N THR A 469 -63.17 5.66 1.10
CA THR A 469 -62.33 4.47 0.85
C THR A 469 -62.98 3.15 1.29
N ASP A 470 -63.82 2.59 0.43
CA ASP A 470 -64.17 1.16 0.43
C ASP A 470 -62.96 0.38 -0.13
N ASN A 471 -61.94 0.14 0.71
CA ASN A 471 -60.63 -0.39 0.29
C ASN A 471 -60.22 -1.66 1.05
N ALA A 472 -59.32 -2.45 0.44
CA ALA A 472 -58.92 -3.76 0.96
C ALA A 472 -58.21 -3.69 2.34
N TYR A 473 -57.44 -2.64 2.62
CA TYR A 473 -56.82 -2.42 3.94
C TYR A 473 -57.88 -2.11 5.02
N HIS A 474 -58.88 -1.32 4.69
CA HIS A 474 -59.98 -0.96 5.58
C HIS A 474 -60.83 -2.18 5.97
N HIS A 475 -61.20 -3.02 4.99
CA HIS A 475 -61.91 -4.28 5.27
C HIS A 475 -61.07 -5.29 6.05
N LEU A 476 -59.75 -5.32 5.84
CA LEU A 476 -58.85 -6.23 6.54
C LEU A 476 -58.77 -5.92 8.05
N LEU A 477 -58.96 -4.66 8.45
CA LEU A 477 -58.83 -4.19 9.84
C LEU A 477 -60.16 -3.82 10.53
N ASP A 478 -61.30 -3.90 9.83
CA ASP A 478 -62.67 -3.63 10.33
C ASP A 478 -62.82 -2.29 11.07
N LEU A 479 -62.22 -1.22 10.52
CA LEU A 479 -62.17 0.10 11.16
C LEU A 479 -63.53 0.85 11.06
N PRO A 480 -63.94 1.64 12.07
CA PRO A 480 -65.14 2.47 11.96
C PRO A 480 -64.96 3.65 10.98
N THR A 481 -66.06 4.10 10.35
CA THR A 481 -66.12 5.35 9.59
C THR A 481 -66.89 6.44 10.35
N PRO A 482 -66.46 7.72 10.32
CA PRO A 482 -65.26 8.24 9.68
C PRO A 482 -63.98 8.00 10.52
N HIS A 483 -62.84 7.84 9.85
CA HIS A 483 -61.51 7.87 10.46
C HIS A 483 -60.54 8.63 9.54
N ALA A 484 -59.46 9.19 10.11
CA ALA A 484 -58.32 9.73 9.38
C ALA A 484 -57.22 8.68 9.32
N CYS A 485 -56.55 8.59 8.17
CA CYS A 485 -55.43 7.69 7.91
C CYS A 485 -54.21 8.50 7.47
N LEU A 486 -53.02 8.11 7.93
CA LEU A 486 -51.73 8.62 7.45
C LEU A 486 -50.80 7.45 7.14
N GLY A 487 -50.38 7.33 5.88
CA GLY A 487 -49.29 6.45 5.47
C GLY A 487 -47.96 7.21 5.41
N ALA A 488 -47.04 6.93 6.33
CA ALA A 488 -45.67 7.44 6.30
C ALA A 488 -44.73 6.38 5.69
N PRO A 489 -43.98 6.70 4.62
CA PRO A 489 -43.18 5.70 3.92
C PRO A 489 -41.96 5.29 4.75
N LEU A 490 -41.63 3.99 4.70
CA LEU A 490 -40.44 3.40 5.28
C LEU A 490 -39.36 3.31 4.20
N VAL A 491 -38.31 4.12 4.32
CA VAL A 491 -37.29 4.32 3.27
C VAL A 491 -35.89 4.34 3.88
N VAL A 492 -34.97 3.58 3.29
CA VAL A 492 -33.54 3.59 3.62
C VAL A 492 -32.74 3.64 2.31
N GLN A 493 -31.80 4.58 2.18
CA GLN A 493 -30.91 4.68 1.00
C GLN A 493 -31.61 4.69 -0.39
N GLN A 494 -32.84 5.21 -0.46
CA GLN A 494 -33.75 5.18 -1.62
C GLN A 494 -34.43 3.82 -1.93
N GLU A 495 -34.16 2.77 -1.15
CA GLU A 495 -35.01 1.57 -1.11
C GLU A 495 -36.26 1.85 -0.28
N HIS A 496 -37.42 1.46 -0.81
CA HIS A 496 -38.73 1.65 -0.19
C HIS A 496 -39.20 0.31 0.39
N LEU A 497 -39.08 0.18 1.72
CA LEU A 497 -39.38 -1.05 2.46
C LEU A 497 -40.89 -1.26 2.66
N GLY A 498 -41.67 -0.18 2.68
CA GLY A 498 -43.13 -0.22 2.86
C GLY A 498 -43.67 1.04 3.54
N TYR A 499 -44.68 0.90 4.40
CA TYR A 499 -45.35 2.03 5.07
C TYR A 499 -45.62 1.74 6.55
N LEU A 500 -45.40 2.76 7.38
CA LEU A 500 -45.99 2.86 8.71
C LEU A 500 -47.32 3.61 8.57
N VAL A 501 -48.44 2.92 8.85
CA VAL A 501 -49.79 3.47 8.73
C VAL A 501 -50.34 3.77 10.12
N VAL A 502 -50.97 4.94 10.25
CA VAL A 502 -51.55 5.43 11.51
C VAL A 502 -52.98 5.89 11.28
N ASP A 503 -53.91 5.30 12.03
CA ASP A 503 -55.35 5.46 11.88
C ASP A 503 -55.99 6.06 13.16
N ARG A 504 -56.92 7.01 12.99
CA ARG A 504 -57.66 7.67 14.09
C ARG A 504 -59.16 7.76 13.83
N ILE A 505 -59.97 7.29 14.76
CA ILE A 505 -61.42 7.25 14.67
C ILE A 505 -62.01 8.63 14.97
N GLY A 506 -62.95 9.09 14.15
CA GLY A 506 -63.73 10.32 14.36
C GLY A 506 -63.00 11.64 14.06
N GLN A 507 -61.68 11.64 13.87
CA GLN A 507 -60.92 12.79 13.36
C GLN A 507 -60.92 12.79 11.82
N SER A 508 -60.92 13.97 11.18
CA SER A 508 -60.95 14.08 9.71
C SER A 508 -59.58 14.35 9.07
N VAL A 509 -58.66 15.03 9.77
CA VAL A 509 -57.36 15.48 9.24
C VAL A 509 -56.27 15.36 10.31
N PHE A 510 -55.06 14.94 9.92
CA PHE A 510 -53.87 15.04 10.77
C PHE A 510 -53.24 16.45 10.66
N PRO A 511 -53.01 17.17 11.78
CA PRO A 511 -52.27 18.43 11.79
C PRO A 511 -50.86 18.29 11.19
N ALA A 512 -50.40 19.31 10.46
CA ALA A 512 -49.09 19.29 9.78
C ALA A 512 -47.91 18.92 10.70
N HIS A 513 -47.91 19.39 11.95
CA HIS A 513 -46.87 19.05 12.92
C HIS A 513 -46.88 17.57 13.35
N GLU A 514 -48.04 16.90 13.33
CA GLU A 514 -48.12 15.45 13.60
C GLU A 514 -47.69 14.64 12.37
N VAL A 515 -48.01 15.12 11.15
CA VAL A 515 -47.52 14.51 9.90
C VAL A 515 -45.98 14.56 9.85
N GLU A 516 -45.37 15.69 10.18
CA GLU A 516 -43.90 15.82 10.29
C GLU A 516 -43.32 14.85 11.34
N LEU A 517 -43.96 14.72 12.51
CA LEU A 517 -43.51 13.81 13.58
C LEU A 517 -43.60 12.34 13.18
N ILE A 518 -44.73 11.89 12.62
CA ILE A 518 -44.91 10.48 12.19
C ILE A 518 -43.95 10.17 11.04
N THR A 519 -43.74 11.10 10.10
CA THR A 519 -42.78 10.93 8.99
C THR A 519 -41.33 10.81 9.50
N ALA A 520 -40.94 11.65 10.46
CA ALA A 520 -39.62 11.58 11.10
C ALA A 520 -39.44 10.27 11.90
N PHE A 521 -40.50 9.78 12.56
CA PHE A 521 -40.48 8.50 13.27
C PHE A 521 -40.39 7.32 12.31
N ALA A 522 -41.18 7.29 11.23
CA ALA A 522 -41.09 6.28 10.17
C ALA A 522 -39.68 6.21 9.55
N SER A 523 -39.06 7.36 9.29
CA SER A 523 -37.68 7.44 8.78
C SER A 523 -36.65 6.79 9.74
N GLN A 524 -36.86 6.91 11.05
CA GLN A 524 -36.01 6.25 12.06
C GLN A 524 -36.30 4.75 12.19
N ALA A 525 -37.59 4.38 12.19
CA ALA A 525 -38.03 2.99 12.19
C ALA A 525 -37.49 2.20 10.99
N SER A 526 -37.43 2.83 9.83
CA SER A 526 -36.86 2.26 8.59
C SER A 526 -35.42 1.77 8.80
N ILE A 527 -34.58 2.57 9.45
CA ILE A 527 -33.17 2.23 9.73
C ILE A 527 -33.07 1.02 10.66
N ALA A 528 -33.95 0.91 11.65
CA ALA A 528 -33.94 -0.23 12.58
C ALA A 528 -34.43 -1.52 11.91
N LEU A 529 -35.47 -1.45 11.06
CA LEU A 529 -35.97 -2.59 10.29
C LEU A 529 -34.92 -3.10 9.30
N GLU A 530 -34.23 -2.20 8.60
CA GLU A 530 -33.15 -2.58 7.68
C GLU A 530 -31.95 -3.18 8.43
N ASN A 531 -31.56 -2.64 9.60
CA ASN A 531 -30.53 -3.25 10.42
C ASN A 531 -30.92 -4.66 10.91
N ALA A 532 -32.18 -4.89 11.29
CA ALA A 532 -32.68 -6.22 11.70
C ALA A 532 -32.74 -7.21 10.53
N ARG A 533 -33.13 -6.73 9.33
CA ARG A 533 -33.10 -7.51 8.07
C ARG A 533 -31.68 -7.93 7.74
N LEU A 534 -30.75 -6.97 7.68
CA LEU A 534 -29.33 -7.22 7.38
C LEU A 534 -28.68 -8.14 8.41
N PHE A 535 -28.96 -7.97 9.72
CA PHE A 535 -28.43 -8.86 10.74
C PHE A 535 -29.01 -10.28 10.63
N SER A 536 -30.31 -10.42 10.32
CA SER A 536 -30.93 -11.73 10.11
C SER A 536 -30.31 -12.45 8.92
N ALA A 537 -30.16 -11.76 7.78
CA ALA A 537 -29.50 -12.29 6.59
C ALA A 537 -28.03 -12.66 6.85
N GLN A 538 -27.26 -11.81 7.53
CA GLN A 538 -25.88 -12.10 7.92
C GLN A 538 -25.77 -13.30 8.87
N ARG A 539 -26.73 -13.48 9.80
CA ARG A 539 -26.75 -14.62 10.71
C ARG A 539 -27.08 -15.92 9.97
N GLU A 540 -27.97 -15.85 8.98
CA GLU A 540 -28.31 -16.97 8.10
C GLU A 540 -27.13 -17.36 7.21
N GLU A 541 -26.50 -16.40 6.53
CA GLU A 541 -25.29 -16.60 5.72
C GLU A 541 -24.12 -17.16 6.55
N ALA A 542 -23.92 -16.64 7.76
CA ALA A 542 -22.91 -17.14 8.69
C ALA A 542 -23.23 -18.55 9.22
N TRP A 543 -24.51 -18.88 9.42
CA TRP A 543 -24.94 -20.23 9.80
C TRP A 543 -24.70 -21.22 8.65
N VAL A 544 -25.12 -20.89 7.41
CA VAL A 544 -24.84 -21.69 6.22
C VAL A 544 -23.33 -21.90 6.05
N SER A 545 -22.54 -20.82 6.13
CA SER A 545 -21.07 -20.90 6.03
C SER A 545 -20.45 -21.77 7.11
N THR A 546 -20.95 -21.71 8.35
CA THR A 546 -20.49 -22.55 9.46
C THR A 546 -20.89 -24.01 9.28
N ALA A 547 -22.11 -24.28 8.81
CA ALA A 547 -22.60 -25.62 8.51
C ALA A 547 -21.77 -26.27 7.38
N LEU A 548 -21.50 -25.52 6.31
CA LEU A 548 -20.63 -25.93 5.20
C LEU A 548 -19.19 -26.19 5.64
N LEU A 549 -18.63 -25.34 6.51
CA LEU A 549 -17.31 -25.56 7.11
C LEU A 549 -17.28 -26.82 7.99
N GLN A 550 -18.33 -27.07 8.78
CA GLN A 550 -18.45 -28.30 9.58
C GLN A 550 -18.58 -29.56 8.72
N VAL A 551 -19.22 -29.47 7.54
CA VAL A 551 -19.21 -30.57 6.55
C VAL A 551 -17.79 -30.83 6.07
N ALA A 552 -17.09 -29.77 5.61
CA ALA A 552 -15.72 -29.88 5.12
C ALA A 552 -14.76 -30.42 6.18
N GLU A 553 -14.84 -29.96 7.44
CA GLU A 553 -14.04 -30.46 8.56
C GLU A 553 -14.36 -31.93 8.91
N ALA A 554 -15.63 -32.32 8.91
CA ALA A 554 -16.03 -33.69 9.22
C ALA A 554 -15.55 -34.69 8.16
N ILE A 555 -15.54 -34.29 6.88
CA ILE A 555 -15.01 -35.12 5.79
C ILE A 555 -13.47 -35.12 5.81
N ALA A 556 -12.83 -33.96 5.99
CA ALA A 556 -11.36 -33.84 6.04
C ALA A 556 -10.69 -34.56 7.23
N GLN A 557 -11.45 -34.90 8.28
CA GLN A 557 -10.96 -35.70 9.42
C GLN A 557 -10.96 -37.22 9.17
N THR A 558 -11.59 -37.70 8.09
CA THR A 558 -11.60 -39.13 7.75
C THR A 558 -10.37 -39.52 6.93
N SER A 559 -9.78 -40.68 7.23
CA SER A 559 -8.55 -41.15 6.57
C SER A 559 -8.77 -42.07 5.37
N HIS A 560 -10.03 -42.43 5.09
CA HIS A 560 -10.41 -43.34 4.01
C HIS A 560 -11.62 -42.78 3.25
N LEU A 561 -11.63 -42.99 1.93
CA LEU A 561 -12.69 -42.48 1.04
C LEU A 561 -14.09 -43.02 1.40
N GLU A 562 -14.20 -44.28 1.84
CA GLU A 562 -15.48 -44.85 2.28
C GLU A 562 -16.04 -44.17 3.54
N ASP A 563 -15.17 -43.88 4.53
CA ASP A 563 -15.55 -43.14 5.75
C ASP A 563 -15.96 -41.70 5.44
N ALA A 564 -15.26 -41.05 4.49
CA ALA A 564 -15.56 -39.73 3.97
C ALA A 564 -16.96 -39.69 3.34
N LEU A 565 -17.25 -40.64 2.46
CA LEU A 565 -18.53 -40.77 1.74
C LEU A 565 -19.70 -41.13 2.68
N ALA A 566 -19.48 -42.01 3.66
CA ALA A 566 -20.47 -42.34 4.69
C ALA A 566 -20.75 -41.13 5.60
N THR A 567 -19.71 -40.35 5.94
CA THR A 567 -19.84 -39.11 6.71
C THR A 567 -20.60 -38.04 5.93
N LEU A 568 -20.29 -37.87 4.64
CA LEU A 568 -21.02 -36.98 3.74
C LEU A 568 -22.52 -37.29 3.71
N ALA A 569 -22.90 -38.55 3.46
CA ALA A 569 -24.31 -38.95 3.43
C ALA A 569 -25.04 -38.65 4.75
N ARG A 570 -24.39 -38.93 5.89
CA ARG A 570 -24.93 -38.69 7.24
C ARG A 570 -25.03 -37.21 7.62
N VAL A 571 -24.06 -36.38 7.21
CA VAL A 571 -24.06 -34.95 7.50
C VAL A 571 -25.06 -34.21 6.59
N THR A 572 -25.21 -34.66 5.34
CA THR A 572 -26.20 -34.15 4.38
C THR A 572 -27.63 -34.32 4.89
N THR A 573 -28.02 -35.48 5.41
CA THR A 573 -29.35 -35.67 6.02
C THR A 573 -29.56 -34.81 7.26
N MET A 574 -28.53 -34.70 8.12
CA MET A 574 -28.60 -33.94 9.37
C MET A 574 -28.75 -32.43 9.17
N LEU A 575 -28.00 -31.84 8.22
CA LEU A 575 -28.00 -30.39 7.98
C LEU A 575 -29.01 -29.95 6.92
N GLY A 576 -29.27 -30.78 5.91
CA GLY A 576 -30.27 -30.51 4.87
C GLY A 576 -31.72 -30.70 5.33
N GLY A 577 -31.94 -31.39 6.46
CA GLY A 577 -33.28 -31.74 6.94
C GLY A 577 -33.97 -32.82 6.09
N VAL A 578 -33.20 -33.57 5.31
CA VAL A 578 -33.68 -34.50 4.27
C VAL A 578 -33.70 -35.94 4.78
N GLN A 579 -34.67 -36.73 4.32
CA GLN A 579 -34.99 -38.02 4.95
C GLN A 579 -33.94 -39.10 4.66
N TRP A 580 -33.37 -39.14 3.45
CA TRP A 580 -32.34 -40.09 3.05
C TRP A 580 -31.36 -39.47 2.07
N CYS A 581 -30.16 -40.06 1.97
CA CYS A 581 -29.11 -39.62 1.05
C CYS A 581 -28.32 -40.82 0.53
N LEU A 582 -27.98 -40.81 -0.76
CA LEU A 582 -27.08 -41.75 -1.44
C LEU A 582 -25.92 -40.98 -2.07
N VAL A 583 -24.75 -41.60 -2.13
CA VAL A 583 -23.61 -41.07 -2.90
C VAL A 583 -23.23 -42.06 -3.99
N LEU A 584 -23.26 -41.58 -5.23
CA LEU A 584 -22.85 -42.31 -6.42
C LEU A 584 -21.54 -41.71 -6.96
N LEU A 585 -20.56 -42.55 -7.31
CA LEU A 585 -19.36 -42.14 -8.05
C LEU A 585 -19.28 -42.86 -9.39
N ALA A 586 -18.81 -42.16 -10.42
CA ALA A 586 -18.71 -42.65 -11.79
C ALA A 586 -17.34 -43.27 -12.08
N GLU A 587 -17.32 -44.53 -12.48
CA GLU A 587 -16.12 -45.24 -12.94
C GLU A 587 -16.37 -45.73 -14.37
N SER A 588 -15.54 -45.28 -15.32
CA SER A 588 -15.65 -45.62 -16.75
C SER A 588 -17.06 -45.41 -17.37
N GLY A 589 -17.82 -44.43 -16.88
CA GLY A 589 -19.18 -44.13 -17.35
C GLY A 589 -20.31 -44.93 -16.67
N VAL A 590 -20.00 -45.67 -15.60
CA VAL A 590 -20.97 -46.42 -14.77
C VAL A 590 -20.96 -45.84 -13.36
N PHE A 591 -22.13 -45.50 -12.82
CA PHE A 591 -22.29 -44.91 -11.49
C PHE A 591 -22.50 -45.98 -10.43
N TYR A 592 -21.51 -46.17 -9.56
CA TYR A 592 -21.58 -47.10 -8.44
C TYR A 592 -22.00 -46.38 -7.17
N MET A 593 -22.90 -47.01 -6.40
CA MET A 593 -23.21 -46.51 -5.06
C MET A 593 -22.02 -46.80 -4.12
N ARG A 594 -21.54 -45.77 -3.45
CA ARG A 594 -20.38 -45.84 -2.54
C ARG A 594 -20.76 -45.54 -1.08
N ALA A 595 -21.83 -44.79 -0.84
CA ALA A 595 -22.38 -44.59 0.49
C ALA A 595 -23.90 -44.36 0.47
N MET A 596 -24.54 -44.58 1.61
CA MET A 596 -25.94 -44.26 1.85
C MET A 596 -26.19 -43.93 3.32
N HIS A 597 -27.26 -43.18 3.61
CA HIS A 597 -27.72 -42.92 4.96
C HIS A 597 -29.25 -42.83 5.05
N ALA A 598 -29.79 -43.33 6.17
CA ALA A 598 -31.23 -43.35 6.50
C ALA A 598 -32.14 -44.10 5.50
N VAL A 599 -31.63 -45.16 4.87
CA VAL A 599 -32.34 -46.03 3.92
C VAL A 599 -32.93 -47.30 4.59
N GLU A 600 -33.05 -47.29 5.92
CA GLU A 600 -33.38 -48.49 6.70
C GLU A 600 -34.81 -49.02 6.43
N GLY A 601 -34.92 -50.32 6.15
CA GLY A 601 -36.19 -51.00 5.87
C GLY A 601 -36.48 -51.26 4.39
N LEU A 602 -35.70 -50.67 3.48
CA LEU A 602 -35.77 -50.93 2.04
C LEU A 602 -34.80 -52.04 1.63
N ALA A 603 -35.31 -53.09 1.00
CA ALA A 603 -34.48 -54.16 0.46
C ALA A 603 -33.84 -53.69 -0.85
N LEU A 604 -32.52 -53.45 -0.83
CA LEU A 604 -31.70 -53.07 -1.99
C LEU A 604 -30.65 -54.17 -2.29
N PRO A 605 -31.02 -55.33 -2.86
CA PRO A 605 -30.19 -56.55 -2.81
C PRO A 605 -29.11 -56.63 -3.90
N HIS A 606 -28.94 -55.59 -4.73
CA HIS A 606 -28.17 -55.64 -5.98
C HIS A 606 -27.18 -54.47 -6.16
N LEU A 607 -26.80 -53.81 -5.05
CA LEU A 607 -26.07 -52.55 -5.04
C LEU A 607 -24.62 -52.57 -5.57
N GLU A 608 -24.00 -53.74 -5.72
CA GLU A 608 -22.68 -53.86 -6.36
C GLU A 608 -22.73 -53.64 -7.89
N ARG A 609 -23.91 -53.82 -8.52
CA ARG A 609 -24.07 -53.59 -9.96
C ARG A 609 -24.32 -52.10 -10.20
N GLY A 610 -23.26 -51.39 -10.59
CA GLY A 610 -23.32 -49.97 -10.94
C GLY A 610 -24.33 -49.67 -12.05
N LEU A 611 -24.87 -48.45 -12.02
CA LEU A 611 -25.92 -47.94 -12.88
C LEU A 611 -25.34 -47.34 -14.16
N THR A 612 -25.85 -47.73 -15.32
CA THR A 612 -25.47 -47.09 -16.59
C THR A 612 -26.32 -45.84 -16.87
N LEU A 613 -25.82 -44.95 -17.73
CA LEU A 613 -26.56 -43.78 -18.20
C LEU A 613 -27.87 -44.13 -18.94
N GLU A 614 -27.95 -45.34 -19.52
CA GLU A 614 -29.18 -45.85 -20.16
C GLU A 614 -30.22 -46.32 -19.13
N GLU A 615 -29.77 -46.81 -17.97
CA GLU A 615 -30.64 -47.31 -16.90
C GLU A 615 -31.26 -46.18 -16.07
N TRP A 616 -30.58 -45.03 -15.97
CA TRP A 616 -31.14 -43.82 -15.33
C TRP A 616 -30.79 -42.53 -16.09
N PRO A 617 -31.65 -42.06 -17.02
CA PRO A 617 -31.36 -40.91 -17.88
C PRO A 617 -31.05 -39.59 -17.15
N GLN A 618 -31.56 -39.42 -15.93
CA GLN A 618 -31.31 -38.23 -15.10
C GLN A 618 -29.83 -38.11 -14.69
N LEU A 619 -29.06 -39.21 -14.68
CA LEU A 619 -27.60 -39.14 -14.54
C LEU A 619 -26.92 -38.58 -15.79
N ALA A 620 -27.48 -38.84 -16.99
CA ALA A 620 -26.96 -38.23 -18.23
C ALA A 620 -27.30 -36.73 -18.28
N GLU A 621 -28.52 -36.36 -17.86
CA GLU A 621 -28.93 -34.95 -17.70
C GLU A 621 -28.03 -34.20 -16.70
N LEU A 622 -27.67 -34.82 -15.58
CA LEU A 622 -26.74 -34.25 -14.59
C LEU A 622 -25.35 -34.00 -15.18
N LEU A 623 -24.84 -34.92 -16.01
CA LEU A 623 -23.55 -34.77 -16.70
C LEU A 623 -23.58 -33.70 -17.81
N GLU A 624 -24.72 -33.53 -18.50
CA GLU A 624 -24.88 -32.56 -19.59
C GLU A 624 -25.12 -31.13 -19.07
N THR A 625 -25.98 -30.98 -18.06
CA THR A 625 -26.33 -29.67 -17.47
C THR A 625 -25.30 -29.18 -16.46
N GLN A 626 -24.65 -30.09 -15.74
CA GLN A 626 -23.73 -29.80 -14.61
C GLN A 626 -24.37 -28.98 -13.47
N ASP A 627 -25.70 -29.00 -13.38
CA ASP A 627 -26.51 -28.28 -12.38
C ASP A 627 -27.46 -29.26 -11.65
N VAL A 628 -28.18 -28.79 -10.64
CA VAL A 628 -29.09 -29.62 -9.84
C VAL A 628 -30.27 -30.12 -10.68
N VAL A 629 -30.39 -31.44 -10.83
CA VAL A 629 -31.50 -32.08 -11.53
C VAL A 629 -32.60 -32.46 -10.54
N VAL A 630 -33.82 -31.97 -10.77
CA VAL A 630 -35.00 -32.29 -9.97
C VAL A 630 -35.76 -33.45 -10.62
N VAL A 631 -35.99 -34.52 -9.86
CA VAL A 631 -36.75 -35.69 -10.30
C VAL A 631 -38.11 -35.69 -9.62
N GLU A 632 -39.15 -35.50 -10.41
CA GLU A 632 -40.54 -35.56 -9.95
C GLU A 632 -40.96 -37.01 -9.64
N PRO A 633 -41.92 -37.22 -8.72
CA PRO A 633 -42.52 -38.53 -8.49
C PRO A 633 -43.03 -39.14 -9.80
N LEU A 634 -42.91 -40.47 -9.94
CA LEU A 634 -43.31 -41.25 -11.13
C LEU A 634 -42.44 -41.07 -12.38
N HIS A 635 -41.33 -40.33 -12.33
CA HIS A 635 -40.33 -40.36 -13.41
C HIS A 635 -39.71 -41.77 -13.59
N PRO A 636 -39.32 -42.16 -14.82
CA PRO A 636 -38.73 -43.47 -15.07
C PRO A 636 -37.37 -43.59 -14.38
N ALA A 637 -37.24 -44.59 -13.50
CA ALA A 637 -36.03 -44.84 -12.73
C ALA A 637 -35.76 -46.35 -12.58
N PRO A 638 -34.50 -46.76 -12.29
CA PRO A 638 -34.13 -48.16 -12.09
C PRO A 638 -35.05 -48.86 -11.09
N GLU A 639 -35.47 -50.09 -11.39
CA GLU A 639 -36.38 -50.89 -10.55
C GLU A 639 -35.91 -51.01 -9.09
N MET A 640 -34.58 -51.03 -8.87
CA MET A 640 -33.95 -51.02 -7.55
C MET A 640 -34.15 -49.72 -6.75
N LEU A 641 -34.32 -48.56 -7.41
CA LEU A 641 -34.44 -47.24 -6.76
C LEU A 641 -35.88 -46.73 -6.68
N GLN A 642 -36.82 -47.32 -7.42
CA GLN A 642 -38.25 -46.94 -7.38
C GLN A 642 -38.87 -46.84 -5.96
N PRO A 643 -38.51 -47.67 -4.96
CA PRO A 643 -39.02 -47.50 -3.60
C PRO A 643 -38.59 -46.22 -2.88
N LEU A 644 -37.47 -45.62 -3.29
CA LEU A 644 -36.94 -44.36 -2.74
C LEU A 644 -37.54 -43.14 -3.45
N LEU A 645 -37.74 -43.24 -4.77
CA LEU A 645 -38.16 -42.16 -5.66
C LEU A 645 -39.69 -41.95 -5.68
N ALA A 646 -40.34 -42.21 -4.54
CA ALA A 646 -41.79 -42.04 -4.36
C ALA A 646 -42.19 -40.57 -4.08
N GLY A 647 -41.24 -39.73 -3.67
CA GLY A 647 -41.38 -38.28 -3.52
C GLY A 647 -40.39 -37.53 -4.42
N VAL A 648 -40.34 -36.19 -4.27
CA VAL A 648 -39.39 -35.35 -5.03
C VAL A 648 -37.97 -35.71 -4.63
N THR A 649 -37.08 -35.86 -5.61
CA THR A 649 -35.66 -36.20 -5.41
C THR A 649 -34.79 -35.16 -6.12
N LEU A 650 -33.64 -34.83 -5.53
CA LEU A 650 -32.59 -34.00 -6.12
C LEU A 650 -31.38 -34.87 -6.45
N LEU A 651 -30.82 -34.69 -7.64
CA LEU A 651 -29.46 -35.12 -7.97
C LEU A 651 -28.59 -33.87 -8.01
N LEU A 652 -27.57 -33.81 -7.16
CA LEU A 652 -26.61 -32.72 -7.12
C LEU A 652 -25.25 -33.20 -7.63
N PRO A 653 -24.56 -32.43 -8.48
CA PRO A 653 -23.31 -32.87 -9.09
C PRO A 653 -22.18 -32.91 -8.06
N LEU A 654 -21.39 -33.99 -8.07
CA LEU A 654 -20.12 -34.07 -7.35
C LEU A 654 -18.98 -33.91 -8.37
N TRP A 655 -18.17 -32.88 -8.17
CA TRP A 655 -17.10 -32.47 -9.06
C TRP A 655 -15.75 -33.03 -8.61
N VAL A 656 -14.95 -33.47 -9.58
CA VAL A 656 -13.54 -33.86 -9.43
C VAL A 656 -12.80 -33.42 -10.69
N GLU A 657 -11.66 -32.72 -10.55
CA GLU A 657 -10.85 -32.17 -11.65
C GLU A 657 -11.64 -31.31 -12.67
N GLY A 658 -12.69 -30.62 -12.20
CA GLY A 658 -13.53 -29.78 -13.06
C GLY A 658 -14.52 -30.55 -13.95
N GLN A 659 -14.80 -31.82 -13.66
CA GLN A 659 -15.87 -32.60 -14.27
C GLN A 659 -16.79 -33.22 -13.21
N VAL A 660 -18.06 -33.42 -13.57
CA VAL A 660 -19.00 -34.16 -12.70
C VAL A 660 -18.64 -35.65 -12.76
N GLN A 661 -18.07 -36.17 -11.67
CA GLN A 661 -17.67 -37.58 -11.52
C GLN A 661 -18.49 -38.31 -10.46
N GLY A 662 -19.55 -37.69 -9.94
CA GLY A 662 -20.49 -38.34 -9.03
C GLY A 662 -21.80 -37.59 -8.89
N ALA A 663 -22.72 -38.18 -8.15
CA ALA A 663 -24.02 -37.60 -7.83
C ALA A 663 -24.33 -37.81 -6.34
N LEU A 664 -24.67 -36.71 -5.67
CA LEU A 664 -25.31 -36.74 -4.36
C LEU A 664 -26.82 -36.81 -4.59
N VAL A 665 -27.43 -37.95 -4.27
CA VAL A 665 -28.86 -38.20 -4.52
C VAL A 665 -29.61 -38.10 -3.21
N ILE A 666 -30.62 -37.24 -3.17
CA ILE A 666 -31.30 -36.83 -1.94
C ILE A 666 -32.81 -36.80 -2.17
N GLY A 667 -33.60 -37.36 -1.27
CA GLY A 667 -35.06 -37.31 -1.40
C GLY A 667 -35.83 -37.28 -0.09
N GLU A 668 -37.11 -36.97 -0.21
CA GLU A 668 -38.12 -37.11 0.84
C GLU A 668 -39.12 -38.20 0.47
N ALA A 669 -39.56 -39.01 1.43
CA ALA A 669 -40.56 -40.04 1.19
C ALA A 669 -41.98 -39.51 1.46
N GLY A 670 -42.91 -39.78 0.52
CA GLY A 670 -44.34 -39.47 0.62
C GLY A 670 -44.76 -38.18 -0.07
N GLU A 671 -45.98 -37.72 0.21
CA GLU A 671 -46.56 -36.44 -0.25
C GLU A 671 -45.97 -35.24 0.53
N ALA A 672 -44.64 -35.16 0.63
CA ALA A 672 -43.96 -34.03 1.22
C ALA A 672 -44.01 -32.79 0.29
N ALA A 673 -43.84 -31.60 0.86
CA ALA A 673 -43.76 -30.37 0.08
C ALA A 673 -42.49 -30.36 -0.79
N PRO A 674 -42.51 -29.75 -1.99
CA PRO A 674 -41.31 -29.61 -2.80
C PRO A 674 -40.24 -28.80 -2.06
N PHE A 675 -38.96 -29.17 -2.26
CA PHE A 675 -37.82 -28.49 -1.66
C PHE A 675 -37.89 -26.97 -1.87
N SER A 676 -37.74 -26.21 -0.80
CA SER A 676 -37.63 -24.75 -0.89
C SER A 676 -36.36 -24.33 -1.62
N ALA A 677 -36.37 -23.17 -2.27
CA ALA A 677 -35.18 -22.63 -2.94
C ALA A 677 -33.98 -22.49 -1.99
N HIS A 678 -34.24 -22.18 -0.71
CA HIS A 678 -33.22 -22.17 0.34
C HIS A 678 -32.61 -23.57 0.59
N GLN A 679 -33.43 -24.62 0.72
CA GLN A 679 -32.94 -26.00 0.87
C GLN A 679 -32.11 -26.45 -0.34
N VAL A 680 -32.56 -26.16 -1.57
CA VAL A 680 -31.80 -26.48 -2.78
C VAL A 680 -30.44 -25.78 -2.78
N SER A 681 -30.38 -24.50 -2.38
CA SER A 681 -29.14 -23.74 -2.27
C SER A 681 -28.20 -24.31 -1.20
N LEU A 682 -28.71 -24.66 -0.01
CA LEU A 682 -27.93 -25.28 1.07
C LEU A 682 -27.36 -26.64 0.65
N LEU A 683 -28.19 -27.49 0.04
CA LEU A 683 -27.78 -28.82 -0.44
C LEU A 683 -26.76 -28.71 -1.57
N GLY A 684 -26.91 -27.75 -2.49
CA GLY A 684 -25.92 -27.43 -3.53
C GLY A 684 -24.59 -26.94 -2.95
N GLY A 685 -24.64 -26.12 -1.89
CA GLY A 685 -23.47 -25.75 -1.11
C GLY A 685 -22.76 -26.96 -0.49
N ILE A 686 -23.53 -27.88 0.10
CA ILE A 686 -23.02 -29.14 0.68
C ILE A 686 -22.37 -30.00 -0.41
N ALA A 687 -23.01 -30.17 -1.57
CA ALA A 687 -22.46 -30.92 -2.70
C ALA A 687 -21.15 -30.30 -3.24
N ASN A 688 -21.05 -28.96 -3.30
CA ASN A 688 -19.82 -28.28 -3.70
C ASN A 688 -18.69 -28.44 -2.67
N GLN A 689 -18.96 -28.35 -1.37
CA GLN A 689 -17.95 -28.63 -0.34
C GLN A 689 -17.54 -30.11 -0.33
N ALA A 690 -18.50 -31.01 -0.54
CA ALA A 690 -18.26 -32.44 -0.70
C ALA A 690 -17.36 -32.74 -1.89
N SER A 691 -17.57 -32.05 -3.02
CA SER A 691 -16.73 -32.17 -4.22
C SER A 691 -15.27 -31.85 -3.92
N LEU A 692 -14.99 -30.70 -3.29
CA LEU A 692 -13.63 -30.31 -2.89
C LEU A 692 -12.99 -31.31 -1.92
N ALA A 693 -13.77 -31.83 -0.96
CA ALA A 693 -13.28 -32.81 0.00
C ALA A 693 -13.03 -34.19 -0.64
N LEU A 694 -13.85 -34.58 -1.62
CA LEU A 694 -13.69 -35.83 -2.38
C LEU A 694 -12.49 -35.76 -3.33
N GLU A 695 -12.31 -34.65 -4.03
CA GLU A 695 -11.11 -34.38 -4.83
C GLU A 695 -9.84 -34.50 -3.97
N SER A 696 -9.83 -33.90 -2.78
CA SER A 696 -8.73 -34.04 -1.82
C SER A 696 -8.53 -35.47 -1.30
N ALA A 697 -9.60 -36.23 -1.07
CA ALA A 697 -9.52 -37.61 -0.59
C ALA A 697 -9.00 -38.57 -1.68
N LEU A 698 -9.50 -38.44 -2.90
CA LEU A 698 -9.05 -39.18 -4.08
C LEU A 698 -7.57 -38.89 -4.41
N HIS A 699 -7.16 -37.62 -4.34
CA HIS A 699 -5.75 -37.25 -4.50
C HIS A 699 -4.87 -37.80 -3.38
N GLU A 700 -5.32 -37.84 -2.13
CA GLU A 700 -4.54 -38.40 -1.03
C GLU A 700 -4.41 -39.92 -1.13
N GLU A 701 -5.47 -40.63 -1.54
CA GLU A 701 -5.44 -42.07 -1.81
C GLU A 701 -4.47 -42.39 -2.96
N ALA A 702 -4.56 -41.67 -4.09
CA ALA A 702 -3.63 -41.80 -5.21
C ALA A 702 -2.17 -41.48 -4.80
N ARG A 703 -1.96 -40.47 -3.96
CA ARG A 703 -0.62 -40.10 -3.44
C ARG A 703 -0.07 -41.17 -2.50
N GLN A 704 -0.90 -41.79 -1.66
CA GLN A 704 -0.51 -42.91 -0.80
C GLN A 704 -0.19 -44.16 -1.62
N GLU A 705 -0.93 -44.42 -2.70
CA GLU A 705 -0.61 -45.49 -3.65
C GLU A 705 0.73 -45.23 -4.34
N GLU A 706 0.97 -44.03 -4.88
CA GLU A 706 2.23 -43.66 -5.52
C GLU A 706 3.40 -43.75 -4.53
N ALA A 707 3.22 -43.29 -3.29
CA ALA A 707 4.22 -43.40 -2.24
C ALA A 707 4.52 -44.86 -1.87
N TYR A 708 3.51 -45.74 -1.85
CA TYR A 708 3.69 -47.17 -1.64
C TYR A 708 4.48 -47.81 -2.79
N VAL A 709 4.12 -47.52 -4.05
CA VAL A 709 4.82 -48.01 -5.24
C VAL A 709 6.29 -47.54 -5.22
N ASN A 710 6.53 -46.25 -5.02
CA ASN A 710 7.88 -45.68 -4.96
C ASN A 710 8.71 -46.27 -3.81
N THR A 711 8.11 -46.51 -2.64
CA THR A 711 8.79 -47.15 -1.50
C THR A 711 9.14 -48.62 -1.81
N ALA A 712 8.22 -49.37 -2.40
CA ALA A 712 8.44 -50.76 -2.80
C ALA A 712 9.56 -50.89 -3.85
N LEU A 713 9.57 -49.99 -4.85
CA LEU A 713 10.61 -49.95 -5.88
C LEU A 713 11.97 -49.50 -5.33
N LEU A 714 12.00 -48.55 -4.40
CA LEU A 714 13.23 -48.15 -3.70
C LEU A 714 13.81 -49.31 -2.90
N GLN A 715 12.99 -50.03 -2.13
CA GLN A 715 13.43 -51.22 -1.38
C GLN A 715 14.03 -52.29 -2.30
N VAL A 716 13.42 -52.51 -3.48
CA VAL A 716 13.96 -53.45 -4.48
C VAL A 716 15.29 -52.94 -5.05
N ALA A 717 15.39 -51.66 -5.40
CA ALA A 717 16.61 -51.06 -5.92
C ALA A 717 17.77 -51.08 -4.91
N GLU A 718 17.53 -50.72 -3.65
CA GLU A 718 18.51 -50.80 -2.56
C GLU A 718 18.95 -52.24 -2.31
N ALA A 719 17.99 -53.18 -2.26
CA ALA A 719 18.28 -54.58 -2.00
C ALA A 719 19.07 -55.25 -3.15
N VAL A 720 18.88 -54.80 -4.39
CA VAL A 720 19.69 -55.17 -5.56
C VAL A 720 21.10 -54.56 -5.48
N ALA A 721 21.19 -53.25 -5.24
CA ALA A 721 22.47 -52.52 -5.22
C ALA A 721 23.40 -52.97 -4.09
N GLY A 722 22.83 -53.52 -3.00
CA GLY A 722 23.59 -54.06 -1.88
C GLY A 722 24.23 -55.44 -2.10
N GLN A 723 23.92 -56.18 -3.17
CA GLN A 723 24.46 -57.52 -3.39
C GLN A 723 25.77 -57.51 -4.20
N PRO A 724 26.79 -58.30 -3.81
CA PRO A 724 28.06 -58.36 -4.55
C PRO A 724 27.98 -59.20 -5.83
N THR A 725 26.93 -60.01 -6.04
CA THR A 725 26.75 -60.81 -7.26
C THR A 725 25.33 -60.72 -7.83
N LEU A 726 25.21 -60.92 -9.15
CA LEU A 726 23.93 -60.96 -9.84
C LEU A 726 23.01 -62.06 -9.27
N ASP A 727 23.53 -63.27 -9.01
CA ASP A 727 22.70 -64.38 -8.56
C ASP A 727 22.10 -64.14 -7.16
N GLU A 728 22.80 -63.40 -6.28
CA GLU A 728 22.26 -62.94 -4.98
C GLU A 728 21.25 -61.80 -5.15
N ALA A 729 21.46 -60.87 -6.09
CA ALA A 729 20.49 -59.83 -6.43
C ALA A 729 19.19 -60.44 -6.96
N LEU A 730 19.26 -61.38 -7.92
CA LEU A 730 18.10 -62.09 -8.45
C LEU A 730 17.36 -62.87 -7.36
N GLU A 731 18.08 -63.49 -6.41
CA GLU A 731 17.46 -64.18 -5.27
C GLU A 731 16.74 -63.23 -4.31
N THR A 732 17.33 -62.07 -4.07
CA THR A 732 16.76 -61.05 -3.19
C THR A 732 15.49 -60.46 -3.79
N VAL A 733 15.50 -60.11 -5.08
CA VAL A 733 14.31 -59.64 -5.79
C VAL A 733 13.23 -60.71 -5.88
N ALA A 734 13.58 -61.95 -6.21
CA ALA A 734 12.62 -63.06 -6.24
C ALA A 734 11.92 -63.23 -4.88
N ARG A 735 12.63 -63.03 -3.77
CA ARG A 735 12.08 -63.11 -2.41
C ARG A 735 11.21 -61.90 -2.03
N LEU A 736 11.60 -60.69 -2.44
CA LEU A 736 10.86 -59.45 -2.17
C LEU A 736 9.57 -59.32 -2.98
N THR A 737 9.55 -59.82 -4.23
CA THR A 737 8.41 -59.67 -5.14
C THR A 737 7.09 -60.23 -4.57
N PRO A 738 7.04 -61.47 -4.01
CA PRO A 738 5.91 -61.97 -3.23
C PRO A 738 5.43 -61.05 -2.10
N MET A 739 6.36 -60.51 -1.31
CA MET A 739 6.03 -59.70 -0.12
C MET A 739 5.49 -58.30 -0.47
N LEU A 740 5.94 -57.72 -1.58
CA LEU A 740 5.53 -56.38 -2.02
C LEU A 740 4.27 -56.39 -2.90
N VAL A 741 4.00 -57.50 -3.61
CA VAL A 741 2.90 -57.59 -4.58
C VAL A 741 1.77 -58.52 -4.11
N GLY A 742 2.01 -59.34 -3.08
CA GLY A 742 1.04 -60.32 -2.60
C GLY A 742 0.83 -61.47 -3.59
N LEU A 743 1.94 -62.05 -4.07
CA LEU A 743 1.99 -63.20 -4.98
C LEU A 743 2.49 -64.45 -4.23
N GLU A 744 2.00 -65.63 -4.58
CA GLU A 744 2.52 -66.90 -4.10
C GLU A 744 3.69 -67.41 -4.95
N ARG A 745 3.65 -67.19 -6.28
CA ARG A 745 4.54 -67.88 -7.23
C ARG A 745 5.20 -66.94 -8.25
N VAL A 746 6.54 -66.98 -8.30
CA VAL A 746 7.39 -66.12 -9.13
C VAL A 746 8.57 -66.92 -9.67
N ALA A 747 8.93 -66.73 -10.95
CA ALA A 747 10.21 -67.17 -11.50
C ALA A 747 10.92 -66.08 -12.30
N ILE A 748 12.24 -66.00 -12.13
CA ILE A 748 13.12 -65.15 -12.93
C ILE A 748 13.96 -66.04 -13.84
N TYR A 749 13.90 -65.77 -15.13
CA TYR A 749 14.60 -66.46 -16.20
C TYR A 749 15.75 -65.63 -16.76
N ARG A 750 16.81 -66.31 -17.19
CA ARG A 750 17.91 -65.74 -17.98
C ARG A 750 17.81 -66.24 -19.41
N TRP A 751 17.98 -65.34 -20.37
CA TRP A 751 18.00 -65.68 -21.79
C TRP A 751 19.35 -66.29 -22.18
N SER A 752 19.33 -67.36 -22.97
CA SER A 752 20.50 -67.93 -23.64
C SER A 752 20.37 -67.73 -25.15
N ALA A 753 21.18 -66.83 -25.71
CA ALA A 753 21.14 -66.53 -27.15
C ALA A 753 21.63 -67.72 -28.02
N GLU A 754 22.60 -68.50 -27.52
CA GLU A 754 23.12 -69.69 -28.21
C GLU A 754 22.07 -70.81 -28.31
N GLU A 755 21.33 -71.05 -27.22
CA GLU A 755 20.34 -72.13 -27.14
C GLU A 755 18.91 -71.69 -27.50
N ARG A 756 18.68 -70.37 -27.60
CA ARG A 756 17.36 -69.74 -27.79
C ARG A 756 16.31 -70.15 -26.75
N LEU A 757 16.77 -70.31 -25.51
CA LEU A 757 16.00 -70.80 -24.37
C LEU A 757 16.14 -69.85 -23.18
N PHE A 758 15.02 -69.61 -22.51
CA PHE A 758 14.97 -69.06 -21.17
C PHE A 758 15.25 -70.18 -20.16
N ARG A 759 16.32 -70.03 -19.38
CA ARG A 759 16.65 -70.93 -18.27
C ARG A 759 16.23 -70.29 -16.94
N PRO A 760 15.56 -71.02 -16.04
CA PRO A 760 15.20 -70.48 -14.73
C PRO A 760 16.47 -70.20 -13.92
N SER A 761 16.51 -69.04 -13.27
CA SER A 761 17.63 -68.63 -12.40
C SER A 761 17.23 -68.63 -10.93
N ARG A 762 16.01 -68.18 -10.62
CA ARG A 762 15.40 -68.22 -9.27
C ARG A 762 13.90 -68.43 -9.39
N CYS A 763 13.35 -69.19 -8.45
CA CYS A 763 11.92 -69.49 -8.33
C CYS A 763 11.50 -69.37 -6.85
N ILE A 764 10.31 -68.85 -6.59
CA ILE A 764 9.66 -68.81 -5.27
C ILE A 764 8.25 -69.38 -5.39
N GLY A 765 7.79 -70.08 -4.35
CA GLY A 765 6.52 -70.82 -4.32
C GLY A 765 6.61 -72.26 -4.83
N PHE A 766 7.68 -72.63 -5.54
CA PHE A 766 7.89 -73.97 -6.10
C PHE A 766 9.38 -74.30 -6.30
N MET A 767 9.70 -75.58 -6.55
CA MET A 767 11.07 -76.02 -6.83
C MET A 767 11.57 -75.56 -8.20
N CYS A 768 12.80 -75.05 -8.25
CA CYS A 768 13.40 -74.50 -9.46
C CYS A 768 14.18 -75.59 -10.25
N ASP A 769 13.48 -76.47 -10.98
CA ASP A 769 14.11 -77.45 -11.86
C ASP A 769 14.44 -76.84 -13.24
N VAL A 770 15.72 -76.86 -13.62
CA VAL A 770 16.20 -76.25 -14.87
C VAL A 770 15.64 -76.95 -16.11
N ASN A 771 15.43 -78.27 -16.07
CA ASN A 771 14.95 -79.02 -17.24
C ASN A 771 13.43 -78.89 -17.40
N GLU A 772 12.66 -78.88 -16.31
CA GLU A 772 11.20 -78.81 -16.38
C GLU A 772 10.66 -77.38 -16.58
N LEU A 773 11.38 -76.36 -16.13
CA LEU A 773 10.92 -74.96 -16.25
C LEU A 773 11.52 -74.20 -17.44
N SER A 774 12.59 -74.69 -18.10
CA SER A 774 13.15 -73.99 -19.26
C SER A 774 12.12 -73.85 -20.39
N ALA A 775 12.04 -72.65 -20.98
CA ALA A 775 11.03 -72.29 -21.98
C ALA A 775 11.64 -71.62 -23.21
N THR A 776 11.10 -71.90 -24.39
CA THR A 776 11.45 -71.17 -25.62
C THR A 776 10.79 -69.79 -25.62
N ALA A 777 11.30 -68.86 -26.44
CA ALA A 777 10.71 -67.53 -26.57
C ALA A 777 9.22 -67.58 -26.99
N SER A 778 8.87 -68.50 -27.89
CA SER A 778 7.49 -68.80 -28.29
C SER A 778 6.61 -69.37 -27.19
N GLU A 779 7.16 -70.11 -26.23
CA GLU A 779 6.40 -70.68 -25.09
C GLU A 779 6.05 -69.64 -24.02
N LEU A 780 6.77 -68.50 -23.99
CA LEU A 780 6.47 -67.35 -23.14
C LEU A 780 5.83 -66.19 -23.93
N GLU A 781 5.49 -66.39 -25.20
CA GLU A 781 4.92 -65.38 -26.11
C GLU A 781 5.79 -64.10 -26.26
N ILE A 782 7.12 -64.22 -26.10
CA ILE A 782 8.10 -63.13 -26.28
C ILE A 782 8.76 -63.23 -27.65
N ASP A 783 8.80 -62.13 -28.41
CA ASP A 783 9.67 -62.00 -29.59
C ASP A 783 11.08 -61.57 -29.13
N PRO A 784 12.13 -62.41 -29.29
CA PRO A 784 13.48 -62.09 -28.83
C PRO A 784 14.23 -61.09 -29.72
N PHE A 785 13.60 -60.57 -30.78
CA PHE A 785 14.17 -59.57 -31.70
C PHE A 785 13.49 -58.20 -31.63
N THR A 786 12.32 -58.10 -30.99
CA THR A 786 11.54 -56.86 -30.90
C THR A 786 11.50 -56.37 -29.44
N PRO A 787 12.20 -55.27 -29.09
CA PRO A 787 12.18 -54.74 -27.73
C PRO A 787 10.77 -54.40 -27.25
N ALA A 788 10.39 -54.95 -26.10
CA ALA A 788 9.10 -54.74 -25.45
C ALA A 788 9.31 -54.54 -23.96
N THR A 789 8.63 -53.58 -23.35
CA THR A 789 8.68 -53.32 -21.89
C THR A 789 7.36 -53.63 -21.18
N GLN A 790 6.30 -53.93 -21.93
CA GLN A 790 5.00 -54.30 -21.39
C GLN A 790 4.94 -55.81 -21.07
N PRO A 791 4.18 -56.21 -20.03
CA PRO A 791 3.92 -57.62 -19.77
C PRO A 791 3.13 -58.27 -20.90
N VAL A 792 3.48 -59.53 -21.20
CA VAL A 792 2.71 -60.41 -22.07
C VAL A 792 1.85 -61.33 -21.19
N LEU A 793 0.55 -61.39 -21.49
CA LEU A 793 -0.37 -62.33 -20.84
C LEU A 793 -0.38 -63.64 -21.62
N VAL A 794 0.38 -64.63 -21.16
CA VAL A 794 0.44 -65.97 -21.76
C VAL A 794 -0.88 -66.68 -21.44
N LEU A 795 -1.76 -66.75 -22.44
CA LEU A 795 -3.13 -67.27 -22.30
C LEU A 795 -3.18 -68.79 -22.17
N THR A 796 -2.19 -69.49 -22.72
CA THR A 796 -2.11 -70.95 -22.71
C THR A 796 -0.67 -71.41 -22.44
N PRO A 797 -0.17 -71.31 -21.19
CA PRO A 797 1.20 -71.72 -20.87
C PRO A 797 1.42 -73.20 -21.16
N PRO A 798 2.63 -73.66 -21.48
CA PRO A 798 2.93 -75.10 -21.56
C PRO A 798 2.54 -75.86 -20.29
N GLU A 799 2.06 -77.10 -20.39
CA GLU A 799 1.65 -77.91 -19.21
C GLU A 799 2.72 -77.96 -18.11
N LYS A 800 4.01 -78.01 -18.50
CA LYS A 800 5.15 -77.97 -17.57
C LYS A 800 5.16 -76.72 -16.68
N LEU A 801 4.79 -75.55 -17.22
CA LEU A 801 4.69 -74.30 -16.46
C LEU A 801 3.37 -74.19 -15.70
N GLN A 802 2.25 -74.59 -16.31
CA GLN A 802 0.93 -74.58 -15.64
C GLN A 802 0.96 -75.37 -14.32
N ARG A 803 1.61 -76.55 -14.28
CA ARG A 803 1.70 -77.37 -13.06
C ARG A 803 2.52 -76.72 -11.94
N HIS A 804 3.53 -75.92 -12.29
CA HIS A 804 4.42 -75.27 -11.32
C HIS A 804 3.83 -73.98 -10.76
N PHE A 805 3.20 -73.18 -11.62
CA PHE A 805 2.51 -71.95 -11.22
C PHE A 805 1.07 -72.19 -10.74
N ASP A 806 0.48 -73.36 -10.98
CA ASP A 806 -0.91 -73.71 -10.59
C ASP A 806 -1.95 -72.69 -11.11
N ALA A 807 -1.64 -72.11 -12.26
CA ALA A 807 -2.38 -71.05 -12.89
C ALA A 807 -2.60 -71.38 -14.38
N ALA A 808 -3.83 -71.20 -14.85
CA ALA A 808 -4.19 -71.40 -16.25
C ALA A 808 -3.62 -70.30 -17.19
N ARG A 809 -3.12 -69.20 -16.63
CA ARG A 809 -2.56 -68.04 -17.33
C ARG A 809 -1.36 -67.50 -16.56
N LEU A 810 -0.35 -67.03 -17.27
CA LEU A 810 0.83 -66.38 -16.69
C LEU A 810 1.00 -64.97 -17.22
N MET A 811 1.59 -64.10 -16.41
CA MET A 811 1.97 -62.77 -16.83
C MET A 811 3.50 -62.68 -16.83
N VAL A 812 4.08 -62.32 -17.97
CA VAL A 812 5.52 -62.40 -18.21
C VAL A 812 6.06 -61.07 -18.69
N TRP A 813 7.01 -60.52 -17.93
CA TRP A 813 7.78 -59.33 -18.29
C TRP A 813 9.06 -59.74 -18.99
N PRO A 814 9.27 -59.39 -20.27
CA PRO A 814 10.57 -59.54 -20.90
C PRO A 814 11.56 -58.49 -20.34
N LEU A 815 12.77 -58.92 -20.00
CA LEU A 815 13.81 -58.08 -19.40
C LEU A 815 14.80 -57.65 -20.49
N TRP A 816 14.76 -56.38 -20.89
CA TRP A 816 15.55 -55.82 -21.99
C TRP A 816 16.53 -54.74 -21.52
N ALA A 817 17.71 -54.70 -22.13
CA ALA A 817 18.66 -53.59 -21.99
C ALA A 817 19.33 -53.30 -23.33
N ARG A 818 19.47 -52.02 -23.70
CA ARG A 818 20.13 -51.56 -24.96
C ARG A 818 19.65 -52.22 -26.27
N GLY A 819 18.44 -52.80 -26.29
CA GLY A 819 17.92 -53.54 -27.44
C GLY A 819 18.30 -55.03 -27.47
N GLU A 820 18.87 -55.56 -26.39
CA GLU A 820 19.10 -57.00 -26.18
C GLU A 820 18.17 -57.57 -25.09
N LEU A 821 17.67 -58.78 -25.34
CA LEU A 821 16.87 -59.54 -24.38
C LEU A 821 17.80 -60.24 -23.38
N LEU A 822 17.70 -59.89 -22.10
CA LEU A 822 18.53 -60.45 -21.03
C LEU A 822 17.84 -61.60 -20.28
N GLY A 823 16.51 -61.57 -20.17
CA GLY A 823 15.76 -62.52 -19.35
C GLY A 823 14.24 -62.30 -19.38
N ALA A 824 13.54 -62.92 -18.44
CA ALA A 824 12.10 -62.73 -18.25
C ALA A 824 11.72 -62.89 -16.76
N LEU A 825 10.78 -62.09 -16.27
CA LEU A 825 10.12 -62.27 -14.97
C LEU A 825 8.71 -62.82 -15.22
N ALA A 826 8.43 -64.03 -14.75
CA ALA A 826 7.11 -64.67 -14.88
C ALA A 826 6.43 -64.80 -13.51
N VAL A 827 5.14 -64.46 -13.47
CA VAL A 827 4.28 -64.55 -12.28
C VAL A 827 2.93 -65.14 -12.65
N GLU A 828 2.20 -65.63 -11.64
CA GLU A 828 0.79 -65.99 -11.79
C GLU A 828 -0.08 -64.78 -12.16
N HIS A 829 -1.19 -65.03 -12.89
CA HIS A 829 -2.11 -63.96 -13.26
C HIS A 829 -2.92 -63.46 -12.06
N VAL A 830 -2.89 -62.15 -11.80
CA VAL A 830 -3.62 -61.51 -10.69
C VAL A 830 -4.91 -60.88 -11.21
N ALA A 831 -6.02 -61.12 -10.50
CA ALA A 831 -7.34 -60.62 -10.88
C ALA A 831 -7.54 -59.10 -10.67
N ASP A 832 -6.69 -58.48 -9.85
CA ASP A 832 -6.66 -57.05 -9.54
C ASP A 832 -5.36 -56.46 -10.08
N LEU A 833 -5.43 -55.85 -11.28
CA LEU A 833 -4.25 -55.53 -12.08
C LEU A 833 -3.61 -54.17 -11.74
N GLY A 834 -4.38 -53.12 -11.46
CA GLY A 834 -3.89 -51.72 -11.47
C GLY A 834 -2.65 -51.48 -10.60
N ARG A 835 -2.83 -51.54 -9.29
CA ARG A 835 -1.78 -51.29 -8.28
C ARG A 835 -0.57 -52.21 -8.41
N ARG A 836 -0.82 -53.48 -8.70
CA ARG A 836 0.19 -54.55 -8.70
C ARG A 836 1.05 -54.54 -9.96
N LEU A 837 0.48 -54.16 -11.12
CA LEU A 837 1.22 -54.01 -12.38
C LEU A 837 2.35 -52.98 -12.27
N ASN A 838 2.10 -51.83 -11.64
CA ASN A 838 3.10 -50.76 -11.54
C ASN A 838 4.34 -51.20 -10.75
N ILE A 839 4.14 -51.95 -9.66
CA ILE A 839 5.24 -52.50 -8.87
C ILE A 839 5.99 -53.58 -9.67
N LEU A 840 5.28 -54.48 -10.36
CA LEU A 840 5.90 -55.51 -11.20
C LEU A 840 6.68 -54.94 -12.40
N ASN A 841 6.16 -53.91 -13.06
CA ASN A 841 6.84 -53.13 -14.10
C ASN A 841 8.17 -52.56 -13.57
N GLY A 842 8.13 -51.90 -12.41
CA GLY A 842 9.34 -51.33 -11.81
C GLY A 842 10.34 -52.40 -11.36
N ILE A 843 9.88 -53.54 -10.81
CA ILE A 843 10.72 -54.70 -10.47
C ILE A 843 11.40 -55.26 -11.73
N ALA A 844 10.67 -55.44 -12.83
CA ALA A 844 11.22 -55.89 -14.10
C ALA A 844 12.28 -54.90 -14.65
N ASN A 845 12.07 -53.60 -14.51
CA ASN A 845 13.06 -52.59 -14.89
C ASN A 845 14.32 -52.66 -14.01
N GLN A 846 14.18 -52.81 -12.69
CA GLN A 846 15.32 -52.98 -11.77
C GLN A 846 16.10 -54.27 -12.06
N LEU A 847 15.41 -55.38 -12.37
CA LEU A 847 16.03 -56.62 -12.81
C LEU A 847 16.81 -56.46 -14.12
N SER A 848 16.22 -55.78 -15.11
CA SER A 848 16.88 -55.50 -16.40
C SER A 848 18.17 -54.70 -16.20
N LEU A 849 18.13 -53.65 -15.38
CA LEU A 849 19.29 -52.83 -15.03
C LEU A 849 20.36 -53.63 -14.26
N ALA A 850 19.97 -54.48 -13.32
CA ALA A 850 20.89 -55.35 -12.59
C ALA A 850 21.62 -56.33 -13.51
N MET A 851 20.89 -56.92 -14.47
CA MET A 851 21.42 -57.85 -15.46
C MET A 851 22.34 -57.14 -16.47
N GLU A 852 22.01 -55.91 -16.89
CA GLU A 852 22.87 -55.05 -17.72
C GLU A 852 24.19 -54.73 -17.01
N ASN A 853 24.12 -54.20 -15.78
CA ASN A 853 25.30 -53.86 -14.98
C ASN A 853 26.22 -55.07 -14.78
N ALA A 854 25.64 -56.24 -14.52
CA ALA A 854 26.39 -57.50 -14.39
C ALA A 854 26.94 -58.04 -15.72
N ALA A 855 26.42 -57.62 -16.88
CA ALA A 855 27.03 -57.90 -18.19
C ALA A 855 28.22 -56.96 -18.43
N LEU A 856 28.02 -55.65 -18.29
CA LEU A 856 29.06 -54.62 -18.46
C LEU A 856 30.26 -54.85 -17.54
N ALA A 857 30.02 -55.18 -16.26
CA ALA A 857 31.10 -55.46 -15.31
C ALA A 857 31.97 -56.67 -15.72
N ARG A 858 31.39 -57.67 -16.40
CA ARG A 858 32.14 -58.81 -16.94
C ARG A 858 32.93 -58.44 -18.18
N GLU A 859 32.38 -57.58 -19.05
CA GLU A 859 33.06 -57.07 -20.25
C GLU A 859 34.28 -56.21 -19.88
N VAL A 860 34.10 -55.23 -18.98
CA VAL A 860 35.20 -54.38 -18.46
C VAL A 860 36.28 -55.24 -17.80
N ALA A 861 35.92 -56.23 -16.99
CA ALA A 861 36.88 -57.13 -16.35
C ALA A 861 37.61 -58.05 -17.34
N ALA A 862 37.02 -58.35 -18.52
CA ALA A 862 37.68 -59.09 -19.58
C ALA A 862 38.67 -58.18 -20.36
N GLN A 863 38.24 -56.96 -20.70
CA GLN A 863 39.09 -55.98 -21.37
C GLN A 863 40.33 -55.63 -20.54
N GLN A 864 40.17 -55.36 -19.24
CA GLN A 864 41.29 -55.06 -18.34
C GLN A 864 42.32 -56.21 -18.24
N ARG A 865 41.89 -57.47 -18.37
CA ARG A 865 42.82 -58.61 -18.42
C ARG A 865 43.62 -58.63 -19.71
N LEU A 866 42.96 -58.40 -20.85
CA LEU A 866 43.61 -58.35 -22.15
C LEU A 866 44.64 -57.20 -22.24
N GLU A 867 44.27 -56.01 -21.74
CA GLU A 867 45.20 -54.87 -21.63
C GLU A 867 46.43 -55.24 -20.79
N ARG A 868 46.24 -55.91 -19.65
CA ARG A 868 47.32 -56.39 -18.77
C ARG A 868 48.26 -57.40 -19.44
N GLU A 869 47.71 -58.32 -20.22
CA GLU A 869 48.51 -59.31 -20.97
C GLU A 869 49.34 -58.65 -22.08
N ILE A 870 48.82 -57.59 -22.71
CA ILE A 870 49.53 -56.84 -23.74
C ILE A 870 50.63 -55.94 -23.14
N GLU A 871 50.36 -55.26 -22.00
CA GLU A 871 51.39 -54.52 -21.23
C GLU A 871 52.59 -55.41 -20.92
N LEU A 872 52.34 -56.61 -20.39
CA LEU A 872 53.39 -57.58 -20.05
C LEU A 872 54.22 -57.99 -21.27
N GLY A 873 53.57 -58.19 -22.43
CA GLY A 873 54.25 -58.53 -23.68
C GLY A 873 55.24 -57.46 -24.14
N ARG A 874 54.88 -56.18 -23.97
CA ARG A 874 55.71 -55.02 -24.32
C ARG A 874 56.94 -54.88 -23.41
N ASP A 875 56.75 -55.04 -22.11
CA ASP A 875 57.84 -54.98 -21.13
C ASP A 875 58.86 -56.10 -21.37
N ILE A 876 58.38 -57.33 -21.63
CA ILE A 876 59.23 -58.47 -21.99
C ILE A 876 59.99 -58.17 -23.28
N GLN A 877 59.32 -57.70 -24.35
CA GLN A 877 59.96 -57.35 -25.62
C GLN A 877 61.10 -56.33 -25.43
N THR A 878 60.82 -55.24 -24.70
CA THR A 878 61.77 -54.14 -24.48
C THR A 878 63.01 -54.61 -23.72
N SER A 879 62.86 -55.55 -22.77
CA SER A 879 63.98 -56.16 -22.04
C SER A 879 64.97 -56.97 -22.91
N PHE A 880 64.59 -57.29 -24.16
CA PHE A 880 65.47 -57.90 -25.15
C PHE A 880 66.20 -56.90 -26.06
N LEU A 881 66.11 -55.59 -25.85
CA LEU A 881 66.97 -54.62 -26.55
C LEU A 881 68.25 -54.33 -25.75
N PRO A 882 69.32 -53.77 -26.37
CA PRO A 882 70.55 -53.44 -25.65
C PRO A 882 70.41 -52.16 -24.81
N ASP A 883 70.70 -52.23 -23.51
CA ASP A 883 70.71 -51.06 -22.60
C ASP A 883 71.90 -50.10 -22.88
N GLU A 884 73.03 -50.64 -23.35
CA GLU A 884 74.26 -49.87 -23.62
C GLU A 884 74.77 -50.14 -25.04
N LEU A 885 75.16 -49.06 -25.74
CA LEU A 885 75.75 -49.12 -27.08
C LEU A 885 77.28 -48.99 -27.02
N PRO A 886 78.05 -49.72 -27.86
CA PRO A 886 79.50 -49.67 -27.83
C PRO A 886 80.03 -48.35 -28.41
N MET A 887 80.83 -47.62 -27.63
CA MET A 887 81.56 -46.42 -28.06
C MET A 887 83.09 -46.60 -27.95
N PRO A 888 83.74 -47.38 -28.84
CA PRO A 888 85.19 -47.46 -28.92
C PRO A 888 85.81 -46.10 -29.30
N PRO A 889 87.07 -45.82 -28.90
CA PRO A 889 87.73 -44.56 -29.23
C PRO A 889 87.72 -44.24 -30.73
N GLY A 890 87.29 -43.03 -31.10
CA GLY A 890 87.17 -42.57 -32.48
C GLY A 890 85.89 -42.97 -33.21
N TRP A 891 84.90 -43.51 -32.49
CA TRP A 891 83.60 -43.92 -33.03
C TRP A 891 82.43 -43.43 -32.18
N GLU A 892 81.31 -43.18 -32.83
CA GLU A 892 80.02 -42.94 -32.21
C GLU A 892 79.00 -43.99 -32.69
N THR A 893 78.16 -44.45 -31.77
CA THR A 893 77.01 -45.29 -32.06
C THR A 893 75.75 -44.64 -31.49
N ALA A 894 74.63 -44.81 -32.17
CA ALA A 894 73.32 -44.43 -31.69
C ALA A 894 72.28 -45.43 -32.21
N ALA A 895 71.19 -45.62 -31.47
CA ALA A 895 70.07 -46.44 -31.90
C ALA A 895 68.74 -45.80 -31.45
N LEU A 896 67.69 -46.05 -32.23
CA LEU A 896 66.31 -45.71 -31.94
C LEU A 896 65.46 -46.95 -32.23
N TYR A 897 64.51 -47.23 -31.34
CA TYR A 897 63.46 -48.22 -31.53
C TYR A 897 62.14 -47.59 -31.09
N ARG A 898 61.13 -47.65 -31.96
CA ARG A 898 59.77 -47.21 -31.65
C ARG A 898 58.77 -48.18 -32.28
N ALA A 899 58.09 -48.95 -31.44
CA ALA A 899 57.04 -49.87 -31.87
C ALA A 899 55.88 -49.10 -32.52
N ALA A 900 55.35 -49.59 -33.64
CA ALA A 900 54.16 -49.03 -34.29
C ALA A 900 52.87 -49.33 -33.53
N ARG A 901 52.84 -50.47 -32.83
CA ARG A 901 51.70 -50.95 -32.03
C ARG A 901 52.15 -51.24 -30.60
N LEU A 902 51.25 -51.86 -29.82
CA LEU A 902 51.50 -52.18 -28.42
C LEU A 902 52.70 -53.13 -28.22
N VAL A 903 52.97 -54.05 -29.16
CA VAL A 903 54.12 -54.98 -29.15
C VAL A 903 54.61 -55.19 -30.60
N GLY A 904 55.92 -55.06 -30.80
CA GLY A 904 56.59 -55.09 -32.10
C GLY A 904 57.31 -56.41 -32.45
N GLY A 905 57.82 -56.49 -33.68
CA GLY A 905 58.63 -57.60 -34.21
C GLY A 905 60.11 -57.24 -34.37
N ASP A 906 60.39 -55.95 -34.54
CA ASP A 906 61.72 -55.38 -34.79
C ASP A 906 62.71 -55.57 -33.63
N PHE A 907 64.00 -55.68 -33.97
CA PHE A 907 65.10 -55.55 -33.01
C PHE A 907 66.43 -55.12 -33.62
N TYR A 908 67.32 -54.64 -32.73
CA TYR A 908 68.74 -54.47 -33.03
C TYR A 908 69.60 -55.06 -31.92
N ASP A 909 70.87 -55.34 -32.20
CA ASP A 909 71.81 -55.83 -31.17
C ASP A 909 73.27 -55.48 -31.45
N PHE A 910 74.05 -55.33 -30.37
CA PHE A 910 75.50 -55.15 -30.38
C PHE A 910 76.17 -56.26 -29.56
N ILE A 911 76.91 -57.12 -30.25
CA ILE A 911 77.40 -58.41 -29.73
C ILE A 911 78.92 -58.37 -29.67
N ARG A 912 79.51 -58.28 -28.47
CA ARG A 912 80.97 -58.31 -28.33
C ARG A 912 81.52 -59.69 -28.68
N LEU A 913 82.29 -59.78 -29.75
CA LEU A 913 82.81 -61.06 -30.26
C LEU A 913 84.11 -61.43 -29.54
N LYS A 914 84.26 -62.69 -29.15
CA LYS A 914 85.50 -63.20 -28.56
C LYS A 914 86.50 -63.53 -29.66
N SER A 915 87.57 -62.76 -29.74
CA SER A 915 88.66 -63.02 -30.70
C SER A 915 89.89 -63.60 -30.01
N SER A 916 90.47 -64.65 -30.59
CA SER A 916 91.70 -65.29 -30.09
C SER A 916 92.97 -64.50 -30.40
N ASP A 917 92.91 -63.56 -31.34
CA ASP A 917 94.00 -62.64 -31.72
C ASP A 917 94.07 -61.38 -30.85
N GLY A 918 93.15 -61.22 -29.88
CA GLY A 918 93.07 -60.05 -29.00
C GLY A 918 92.49 -58.78 -29.65
N VAL A 919 92.09 -58.83 -30.93
CA VAL A 919 91.49 -57.71 -31.64
C VAL A 919 90.03 -57.54 -31.23
N GLU A 920 89.65 -56.31 -30.89
CA GLU A 920 88.25 -55.98 -30.57
C GLU A 920 87.37 -56.06 -31.83
N ARG A 921 86.28 -56.85 -31.73
CA ARG A 921 85.29 -57.02 -32.79
C ARG A 921 83.88 -57.02 -32.20
N TRP A 922 82.96 -56.42 -32.93
CA TRP A 922 81.55 -56.30 -32.56
C TRP A 922 80.66 -56.81 -33.68
N GLY A 923 79.75 -57.72 -33.37
CA GLY A 923 78.62 -58.06 -34.20
C GLY A 923 77.56 -56.97 -34.08
N ILE A 924 77.01 -56.50 -35.20
CA ILE A 924 75.89 -55.55 -35.23
C ILE A 924 74.75 -56.23 -35.98
N ALA A 925 73.56 -56.25 -35.38
CA ALA A 925 72.35 -56.79 -35.98
C ALA A 925 71.26 -55.71 -36.05
N VAL A 926 70.53 -55.67 -37.16
CA VAL A 926 69.22 -54.99 -37.29
C VAL A 926 68.30 -55.95 -38.03
N ALA A 927 67.09 -56.16 -37.53
CA ALA A 927 66.21 -57.23 -37.98
C ALA A 927 64.74 -56.92 -37.73
N ASP A 928 63.90 -57.51 -38.57
CA ASP A 928 62.43 -57.43 -38.54
C ASP A 928 61.85 -58.86 -38.58
N VAL A 929 60.76 -59.10 -37.84
CA VAL A 929 60.06 -60.39 -37.74
C VAL A 929 58.67 -60.26 -38.34
N SER A 930 58.30 -61.22 -39.20
CA SER A 930 56.96 -61.29 -39.80
C SER A 930 55.85 -61.39 -38.75
N ASP A 931 54.73 -60.70 -39.02
CA ASP A 931 53.59 -60.44 -38.11
C ASP A 931 53.90 -59.47 -36.96
N LYS A 932 52.87 -59.06 -36.22
CA LYS A 932 52.98 -58.09 -35.11
C LYS A 932 52.29 -58.62 -33.85
N GLY A 933 52.59 -58.04 -32.69
CA GLY A 933 52.03 -58.47 -31.41
C GLY A 933 52.84 -59.55 -30.70
N VAL A 934 52.27 -60.13 -29.64
CA VAL A 934 52.97 -61.06 -28.72
C VAL A 934 53.66 -62.25 -29.43
N PRO A 935 53.07 -62.93 -30.43
CA PRO A 935 53.77 -64.01 -31.14
C PRO A 935 55.03 -63.55 -31.88
N ALA A 936 55.03 -62.34 -32.46
CA ALA A 936 56.19 -61.79 -33.16
C ALA A 936 57.31 -61.44 -32.17
N ALA A 937 57.00 -60.81 -31.04
CA ALA A 937 57.99 -60.51 -30.00
C ALA A 937 58.65 -61.76 -29.39
N LEU A 938 57.92 -62.86 -29.24
CA LEU A 938 58.50 -64.14 -28.79
C LEU A 938 59.47 -64.73 -29.82
N PHE A 939 59.14 -64.63 -31.12
CA PHE A 939 60.00 -65.09 -32.20
C PHE A 939 61.22 -64.16 -32.42
N MET A 940 61.07 -62.86 -32.17
CA MET A 940 62.16 -61.89 -32.07
C MET A 940 63.16 -62.28 -30.98
N ALA A 941 62.67 -62.53 -29.76
CA ALA A 941 63.52 -62.91 -28.63
C ALA A 941 64.30 -64.21 -28.89
N LEU A 942 63.65 -65.20 -29.52
CA LEU A 942 64.29 -66.44 -30.00
C LEU A 942 65.39 -66.13 -31.03
N SER A 943 65.05 -65.39 -32.09
CA SER A 943 65.94 -65.07 -33.20
C SER A 943 67.19 -64.31 -32.74
N ARG A 944 67.01 -63.28 -31.90
CA ARG A 944 68.11 -62.53 -31.27
C ARG A 944 68.99 -63.44 -30.41
N THR A 945 68.40 -64.30 -29.59
CA THR A 945 69.14 -65.21 -28.68
C THR A 945 70.00 -66.19 -29.46
N LEU A 946 69.45 -66.78 -30.53
CA LEU A 946 70.19 -67.66 -31.44
C LEU A 946 71.30 -66.91 -32.19
N LEU A 947 71.04 -65.68 -32.64
CA LEU A 947 72.04 -64.82 -33.28
C LEU A 947 73.23 -64.50 -32.35
N ARG A 948 72.96 -64.09 -31.11
CA ARG A 948 74.00 -63.90 -30.07
C ARG A 948 74.83 -65.18 -29.85
N SER A 949 74.16 -66.32 -29.72
CA SER A 949 74.81 -67.62 -29.48
C SER A 949 75.72 -68.05 -30.64
N ALA A 950 75.26 -67.91 -31.88
CA ALA A 950 76.01 -68.25 -33.07
C ALA A 950 77.20 -67.29 -33.31
N ALA A 951 76.99 -65.99 -33.11
CA ALA A 951 77.99 -64.94 -33.29
C ALA A 951 79.21 -65.12 -32.36
N LEU A 952 78.99 -65.50 -31.10
CA LEU A 952 80.07 -65.71 -30.12
C LEU A 952 81.12 -66.76 -30.54
N HIS A 953 80.79 -67.64 -31.48
CA HIS A 953 81.62 -68.77 -31.92
C HIS A 953 82.09 -68.65 -33.38
N ARG A 954 81.78 -67.55 -34.08
CA ARG A 954 82.05 -67.38 -35.53
C ARG A 954 82.46 -65.94 -35.87
N ALA A 955 83.56 -65.80 -36.60
CA ALA A 955 84.08 -64.49 -37.05
C ALA A 955 83.54 -64.03 -38.43
N SER A 956 82.83 -64.89 -39.16
CA SER A 956 82.27 -64.59 -40.49
C SER A 956 80.79 -64.24 -40.39
N ALA A 957 80.37 -63.14 -41.01
CA ALA A 957 78.98 -62.70 -41.00
C ALA A 957 78.05 -63.72 -41.70
N GLY A 958 78.43 -64.17 -42.89
CA GLY A 958 77.66 -65.16 -43.65
C GLY A 958 77.54 -66.51 -42.95
N ALA A 959 78.65 -67.03 -42.41
CA ALA A 959 78.64 -68.29 -41.67
C ALA A 959 77.86 -68.22 -40.34
N THR A 960 77.72 -67.03 -39.75
CA THR A 960 76.83 -66.81 -38.61
C THR A 960 75.36 -66.90 -39.04
N LEU A 961 74.95 -66.15 -40.07
CA LEU A 961 73.55 -66.20 -40.55
C LEU A 961 73.13 -67.59 -41.03
N THR A 962 73.99 -68.33 -41.75
CA THR A 962 73.68 -69.72 -42.14
C THR A 962 73.42 -70.58 -40.90
N ARG A 963 74.23 -70.44 -39.84
CA ARG A 963 74.04 -71.23 -38.62
C ARG A 963 72.79 -70.82 -37.83
N VAL A 964 72.42 -69.54 -37.82
CA VAL A 964 71.18 -69.07 -37.16
C VAL A 964 69.96 -69.59 -37.91
N ASN A 965 69.98 -69.58 -39.25
CA ASN A 965 68.93 -70.15 -40.08
C ASN A 965 68.71 -71.65 -39.81
N GLU A 966 69.80 -72.43 -39.74
CA GLU A 966 69.77 -73.85 -39.34
C GLU A 966 69.15 -74.05 -37.93
N MET A 967 69.47 -73.17 -36.97
CA MET A 967 68.97 -73.26 -35.60
C MET A 967 67.49 -72.93 -35.51
N ILE A 968 67.03 -71.86 -36.16
CA ILE A 968 65.61 -71.47 -36.14
C ILE A 968 64.77 -72.59 -36.79
N LEU A 969 65.18 -73.11 -37.95
CA LEU A 969 64.44 -74.17 -38.65
C LEU A 969 64.42 -75.53 -37.93
N ALA A 970 65.33 -75.77 -36.98
CA ALA A 970 65.30 -76.98 -36.16
C ALA A 970 64.22 -76.95 -35.06
N ASP A 971 63.86 -75.77 -34.55
CA ASP A 971 62.88 -75.58 -33.46
C ASP A 971 61.55 -74.94 -33.90
N ALA A 972 61.50 -74.29 -35.08
CA ALA A 972 60.33 -73.56 -35.54
C ALA A 972 59.11 -74.45 -35.80
N ARG A 973 58.03 -74.20 -35.04
CA ARG A 973 56.67 -74.71 -35.30
C ARG A 973 55.70 -73.62 -35.81
N SER A 974 56.21 -72.41 -35.97
CA SER A 974 55.48 -71.22 -36.43
C SER A 974 55.85 -70.92 -37.89
N PRO A 975 54.93 -70.42 -38.74
CA PRO A 975 55.24 -70.01 -40.11
C PRO A 975 56.02 -68.68 -40.22
N GLN A 976 56.43 -68.10 -39.09
CA GLN A 976 57.13 -66.82 -39.03
C GLN A 976 58.56 -66.90 -39.58
N PHE A 977 59.02 -65.80 -40.16
CA PHE A 977 60.37 -65.58 -40.66
C PHE A 977 60.96 -64.28 -40.09
N VAL A 978 62.28 -64.12 -40.24
CA VAL A 978 62.99 -62.92 -39.77
C VAL A 978 63.94 -62.43 -40.88
N THR A 979 63.81 -61.16 -41.24
CA THR A 979 64.81 -60.47 -42.07
C THR A 979 65.91 -59.93 -41.16
N VAL A 980 67.19 -60.04 -41.52
CA VAL A 980 68.30 -59.50 -40.71
C VAL A 980 69.46 -58.98 -41.54
N PHE A 981 69.95 -57.79 -41.22
CA PHE A 981 71.28 -57.36 -41.59
C PHE A 981 72.25 -57.68 -40.44
N TYR A 982 73.34 -58.41 -40.73
CA TYR A 982 74.36 -58.73 -39.73
C TYR A 982 75.77 -58.37 -40.22
N ALA A 983 76.47 -57.57 -39.41
CA ALA A 983 77.84 -57.14 -39.69
C ALA A 983 78.79 -57.49 -38.54
N VAL A 984 80.05 -57.73 -38.90
CA VAL A 984 81.20 -57.85 -38.00
C VAL A 984 82.09 -56.63 -38.24
N TRP A 985 82.14 -55.77 -37.25
CA TRP A 985 82.87 -54.50 -37.25
C TRP A 985 84.11 -54.59 -36.35
N GLU A 986 85.23 -54.10 -36.86
CA GLU A 986 86.53 -54.08 -36.18
C GLU A 986 86.97 -52.61 -35.98
N PRO A 987 86.76 -52.01 -34.79
CA PRO A 987 86.92 -50.56 -34.61
C PRO A 987 88.33 -50.03 -34.88
N GLY A 988 89.36 -50.81 -34.59
CA GLY A 988 90.76 -50.40 -34.72
C GLY A 988 91.23 -50.23 -36.17
N THR A 989 90.75 -51.08 -37.09
CA THR A 989 91.06 -50.96 -38.53
C THR A 989 89.98 -50.19 -39.29
N GLY A 990 88.75 -50.21 -38.81
CA GLY A 990 87.57 -49.78 -39.57
C GLY A 990 87.12 -50.81 -40.60
N ARG A 991 87.59 -52.05 -40.51
CA ARG A 991 87.09 -53.16 -41.32
C ARG A 991 85.65 -53.49 -40.90
N PHE A 992 84.78 -53.66 -41.89
CA PHE A 992 83.35 -53.92 -41.71
C PHE A 992 82.92 -55.00 -42.71
N VAL A 993 82.66 -56.21 -42.20
CA VAL A 993 82.30 -57.39 -42.99
C VAL A 993 80.83 -57.71 -42.72
N PHE A 994 79.98 -57.76 -43.74
CA PHE A 994 78.54 -57.92 -43.55
C PHE A 994 77.91 -58.98 -44.45
N ALA A 995 76.80 -59.54 -43.99
CA ALA A 995 75.91 -60.41 -44.73
C ALA A 995 74.47 -59.93 -44.53
N ASN A 996 73.62 -60.13 -45.52
CA ASN A 996 72.24 -59.68 -45.51
C ASN A 996 71.30 -60.88 -45.68
N GLY A 997 70.49 -61.14 -44.66
CA GLY A 997 69.41 -62.13 -44.65
C GLY A 997 68.06 -61.53 -45.04
N GLY A 998 67.94 -61.05 -46.28
CA GLY A 998 66.68 -60.54 -46.84
C GLY A 998 66.21 -59.18 -46.30
N HIS A 999 67.05 -58.46 -45.58
CA HIS A 999 66.74 -57.18 -44.92
C HIS A 999 67.09 -55.96 -45.79
N ASN A 1000 66.65 -54.78 -45.37
CA ASN A 1000 66.94 -53.53 -46.06
C ASN A 1000 68.46 -53.24 -46.13
N PRO A 1001 69.02 -52.91 -47.32
CA PRO A 1001 70.45 -52.61 -47.48
C PRO A 1001 70.84 -51.30 -46.78
N PRO A 1002 71.77 -51.29 -45.81
CA PRO A 1002 72.17 -50.07 -45.11
C PRO A 1002 72.74 -48.99 -46.02
N VAL A 1003 72.57 -47.72 -45.61
CA VAL A 1003 73.09 -46.55 -46.31
C VAL A 1003 74.45 -46.16 -45.73
N LEU A 1004 75.50 -46.19 -46.54
CA LEU A 1004 76.82 -45.64 -46.24
C LEU A 1004 76.93 -44.24 -46.86
N VAL A 1005 77.24 -43.23 -46.04
CA VAL A 1005 77.68 -41.91 -46.48
C VAL A 1005 79.16 -41.77 -46.21
N ARG A 1006 79.94 -41.54 -47.26
CA ARG A 1006 81.38 -41.26 -47.16
C ARG A 1006 81.63 -39.83 -46.67
N ALA A 1007 82.81 -39.59 -46.11
CA ALA A 1007 83.23 -38.26 -45.66
C ALA A 1007 83.21 -37.15 -46.75
N ASP A 1008 83.21 -37.53 -48.05
CA ASP A 1008 83.09 -36.62 -49.19
C ASP A 1008 81.64 -36.36 -49.65
N GLY A 1009 80.66 -36.92 -48.93
CA GLY A 1009 79.22 -36.85 -49.27
C GLY A 1009 78.74 -37.94 -50.24
N THR A 1010 79.60 -38.86 -50.69
CA THR A 1010 79.18 -39.97 -51.57
C THR A 1010 78.28 -40.96 -50.82
N VAL A 1011 77.06 -41.15 -51.33
CA VAL A 1011 76.05 -42.06 -50.73
C VAL A 1011 75.97 -43.38 -51.48
N GLN A 1012 76.21 -44.50 -50.79
CA GLN A 1012 76.21 -45.87 -51.30
C GLN A 1012 75.28 -46.79 -50.49
N LEU A 1013 74.62 -47.77 -51.15
CA LEU A 1013 73.89 -48.84 -50.46
C LEU A 1013 74.76 -50.10 -50.29
N LEU A 1014 74.76 -50.69 -49.09
CA LEU A 1014 75.52 -51.89 -48.75
C LEU A 1014 74.74 -53.17 -49.13
N LYS A 1015 74.81 -53.53 -50.42
CA LYS A 1015 74.03 -54.63 -51.03
C LYS A 1015 74.76 -55.96 -51.05
N ALA A 1016 74.48 -56.85 -50.10
CA ALA A 1016 74.82 -58.27 -50.16
C ALA A 1016 73.62 -59.12 -50.61
N LYS A 1017 73.85 -60.32 -51.14
CA LYS A 1017 72.79 -61.27 -51.50
C LYS A 1017 72.41 -62.15 -50.32
N GLY A 1018 71.10 -62.32 -50.10
CA GLY A 1018 70.55 -63.35 -49.24
C GLY A 1018 69.03 -63.37 -49.24
N ALA A 1019 68.45 -64.20 -48.36
CA ALA A 1019 67.01 -64.36 -48.15
C ALA A 1019 66.67 -64.31 -46.66
N ALA A 1020 65.41 -64.04 -46.30
CA ALA A 1020 64.96 -64.07 -44.90
C ALA A 1020 65.24 -65.44 -44.25
N LEU A 1021 65.57 -65.44 -42.96
CA LEU A 1021 65.81 -66.66 -42.21
C LEU A 1021 64.48 -67.35 -41.89
N ALA A 1022 64.54 -68.66 -41.70
CA ALA A 1022 63.39 -69.56 -41.58
C ALA A 1022 62.56 -69.77 -42.86
N VAL A 1023 62.96 -69.21 -44.00
CA VAL A 1023 62.28 -69.43 -45.30
C VAL A 1023 62.85 -70.63 -46.07
N PHE A 1024 64.18 -70.81 -46.08
CA PHE A 1024 64.85 -71.86 -46.86
C PHE A 1024 65.82 -72.68 -46.01
N ALA A 1025 65.73 -74.02 -46.07
CA ALA A 1025 66.53 -74.92 -45.24
C ALA A 1025 68.03 -74.90 -45.56
N GLU A 1026 68.40 -74.92 -46.85
CA GLU A 1026 69.79 -74.99 -47.30
C GLU A 1026 70.18 -73.69 -48.01
N TYR A 1027 70.45 -72.63 -47.23
CA TYR A 1027 70.86 -71.32 -47.75
C TYR A 1027 72.22 -70.86 -47.23
N TYR A 1028 73.11 -70.51 -48.15
CA TYR A 1028 74.43 -69.95 -47.85
C TYR A 1028 74.42 -68.43 -48.03
N TYR A 1029 74.74 -67.70 -46.96
CA TYR A 1029 74.78 -66.24 -46.98
C TYR A 1029 76.13 -65.71 -47.46
N GLU A 1030 76.10 -64.96 -48.56
CA GLU A 1030 77.29 -64.26 -49.09
C GLU A 1030 77.68 -63.13 -48.13
N GLN A 1031 78.99 -62.97 -47.88
CA GLN A 1031 79.52 -61.84 -47.11
C GLN A 1031 80.30 -60.88 -48.02
N GLN A 1032 80.22 -59.59 -47.72
CA GLN A 1032 81.00 -58.54 -48.36
C GLN A 1032 81.87 -57.82 -47.31
N GLU A 1033 82.96 -57.21 -47.75
CA GLU A 1033 83.88 -56.47 -46.88
C GLU A 1033 84.10 -55.06 -47.43
N ILE A 1034 84.05 -54.08 -46.52
CA ILE A 1034 84.44 -52.69 -46.78
C ILE A 1034 85.36 -52.18 -45.68
N THR A 1035 86.05 -51.07 -45.94
CA THR A 1035 86.73 -50.28 -44.91
C THR A 1035 86.04 -48.93 -44.80
N LEU A 1036 85.71 -48.55 -43.56
CA LEU A 1036 85.11 -47.27 -43.19
C LEU A 1036 86.22 -46.26 -42.87
N ALA A 1037 86.28 -45.16 -43.60
CA ALA A 1037 87.25 -44.08 -43.42
C ALA A 1037 86.80 -43.11 -42.30
N PRO A 1038 87.72 -42.32 -41.71
CA PRO A 1038 87.35 -41.25 -40.78
C PRO A 1038 86.35 -40.28 -41.43
N GLY A 1039 85.23 -40.01 -40.76
CA GLY A 1039 84.10 -39.23 -41.28
C GLY A 1039 82.97 -40.05 -41.93
N ASP A 1040 83.19 -41.34 -42.23
CA ASP A 1040 82.14 -42.21 -42.80
C ASP A 1040 81.04 -42.53 -41.77
N THR A 1041 79.79 -42.59 -42.25
CA THR A 1041 78.59 -42.91 -41.47
C THR A 1041 77.80 -44.04 -42.13
N VAL A 1042 77.43 -45.06 -41.37
CA VAL A 1042 76.55 -46.16 -41.80
C VAL A 1042 75.22 -46.07 -41.04
N LEU A 1043 74.11 -46.00 -41.79
CA LEU A 1043 72.74 -46.07 -41.32
C LEU A 1043 72.16 -47.46 -41.63
N MET A 1044 71.89 -48.26 -40.60
CA MET A 1044 71.13 -49.51 -40.68
C MET A 1044 69.71 -49.23 -40.17
N TYR A 1045 68.69 -49.79 -40.82
CA TYR A 1045 67.29 -49.40 -40.58
C TYR A 1045 66.32 -50.49 -41.05
N THR A 1046 65.15 -50.58 -40.40
CA THR A 1046 64.00 -51.41 -40.81
C THR A 1046 63.07 -50.65 -41.76
N ASP A 1047 62.13 -51.32 -42.41
CA ASP A 1047 61.23 -50.71 -43.41
C ASP A 1047 60.29 -49.62 -42.84
N GLY A 1048 59.98 -49.66 -41.54
CA GLY A 1048 59.27 -48.55 -40.87
C GLY A 1048 59.94 -47.17 -40.95
N LEU A 1049 61.20 -47.07 -41.41
CA LEU A 1049 61.83 -45.78 -41.77
C LEU A 1049 61.42 -45.27 -43.18
N PRO A 1050 61.71 -45.97 -44.30
CA PRO A 1050 61.28 -45.52 -45.64
C PRO A 1050 59.77 -45.64 -45.88
N ASP A 1051 59.10 -46.61 -45.28
CA ASP A 1051 57.71 -46.96 -45.58
C ASP A 1051 56.74 -46.29 -44.58
N ALA A 1052 57.21 -45.26 -43.87
CA ALA A 1052 56.37 -44.42 -43.01
C ALA A 1052 55.39 -43.58 -43.86
N ILE A 1053 54.08 -43.83 -43.70
CA ILE A 1053 53.03 -43.31 -44.57
C ILE A 1053 52.40 -42.02 -44.00
N ASN A 1054 52.07 -41.05 -44.86
CA ASN A 1054 51.32 -39.83 -44.49
C ASN A 1054 49.80 -39.94 -44.75
N GLU A 1055 49.03 -38.90 -44.42
CA GLU A 1055 47.57 -38.86 -44.65
C GLU A 1055 47.18 -39.10 -46.12
N ALA A 1056 48.04 -38.70 -47.06
CA ALA A 1056 47.84 -38.86 -48.49
C ALA A 1056 48.20 -40.26 -49.03
N GLN A 1057 48.54 -41.21 -48.15
CA GLN A 1057 49.02 -42.55 -48.49
C GLN A 1057 50.34 -42.54 -49.29
N GLU A 1058 51.21 -41.55 -49.04
CA GLU A 1058 52.56 -41.49 -49.60
C GLU A 1058 53.63 -41.92 -48.59
N ASP A 1059 54.51 -42.82 -49.01
CA ASP A 1059 55.67 -43.27 -48.22
C ASP A 1059 56.68 -42.12 -48.01
N PHE A 1060 57.43 -42.16 -46.90
CA PHE A 1060 58.54 -41.25 -46.64
C PHE A 1060 59.62 -41.38 -47.72
N GLY A 1061 59.90 -42.61 -48.13
CA GLY A 1061 60.70 -42.96 -49.29
C GLY A 1061 62.21 -42.85 -49.09
N MET A 1062 62.94 -43.73 -49.76
CA MET A 1062 64.41 -43.82 -49.66
C MET A 1062 65.14 -42.53 -50.06
N GLU A 1063 64.52 -41.69 -50.90
CA GLU A 1063 65.12 -40.42 -51.29
C GLU A 1063 65.13 -39.41 -50.12
N ARG A 1064 64.04 -39.28 -49.35
CA ARG A 1064 64.01 -38.42 -48.16
C ARG A 1064 64.97 -38.94 -47.08
N VAL A 1065 65.04 -40.27 -46.86
CA VAL A 1065 66.03 -40.90 -45.96
C VAL A 1065 67.46 -40.50 -46.33
N ARG A 1066 67.84 -40.62 -47.61
CA ARG A 1066 69.18 -40.28 -48.09
C ARG A 1066 69.48 -38.78 -48.00
N GLN A 1067 68.51 -37.91 -48.30
CA GLN A 1067 68.67 -36.46 -48.20
C GLN A 1067 68.84 -36.01 -46.74
N THR A 1068 68.02 -36.51 -45.82
CA THR A 1068 68.13 -36.20 -44.38
C THR A 1068 69.45 -36.71 -43.81
N LEU A 1069 69.84 -37.95 -44.12
CA LEU A 1069 71.13 -38.50 -43.70
C LEU A 1069 72.30 -37.69 -44.26
N LEU A 1070 72.28 -37.31 -45.53
CA LEU A 1070 73.34 -36.51 -46.16
C LEU A 1070 73.42 -35.08 -45.58
N ALA A 1071 72.29 -34.47 -45.23
CA ALA A 1071 72.28 -33.17 -44.56
C ALA A 1071 72.88 -33.25 -43.14
N ALA A 1072 72.61 -34.35 -42.42
CA ALA A 1072 73.04 -34.53 -41.03
C ALA A 1072 74.41 -35.25 -40.86
N HIS A 1073 74.98 -35.89 -41.88
CA HIS A 1073 76.12 -36.84 -41.72
C HIS A 1073 77.37 -36.25 -41.05
N HIS A 1074 77.57 -34.92 -41.06
CA HIS A 1074 78.66 -34.27 -40.34
C HIS A 1074 78.43 -34.20 -38.81
N GLN A 1075 77.19 -34.23 -38.33
CA GLN A 1075 76.77 -34.13 -36.93
C GLN A 1075 76.98 -35.45 -36.15
N SER A 1076 76.77 -35.48 -34.84
CA SER A 1076 76.97 -36.71 -34.05
C SER A 1076 75.94 -37.80 -34.40
N ALA A 1077 76.26 -39.06 -34.11
CA ALA A 1077 75.38 -40.20 -34.39
C ALA A 1077 73.97 -40.03 -33.77
N GLY A 1078 73.90 -39.47 -32.56
CA GLY A 1078 72.63 -39.16 -31.90
C GLY A 1078 71.83 -38.06 -32.62
N THR A 1079 72.47 -36.98 -33.05
CA THR A 1079 71.78 -35.91 -33.79
C THR A 1079 71.31 -36.37 -35.17
N ILE A 1080 72.03 -37.29 -35.83
CA ILE A 1080 71.60 -37.93 -37.07
C ILE A 1080 70.29 -38.72 -36.87
N ILE A 1081 70.17 -39.47 -35.76
CA ILE A 1081 68.92 -40.15 -35.40
C ILE A 1081 67.80 -39.14 -35.15
N SER A 1082 68.02 -38.11 -34.32
CA SER A 1082 66.99 -37.10 -34.06
C SER A 1082 66.55 -36.34 -35.32
N ALA A 1083 67.45 -36.13 -36.29
CA ALA A 1083 67.11 -35.52 -37.58
C ALA A 1083 66.24 -36.44 -38.45
N LEU A 1084 66.52 -37.74 -38.48
CA LEU A 1084 65.70 -38.74 -39.17
C LEU A 1084 64.32 -38.88 -38.51
N GLU A 1085 64.28 -39.01 -37.19
CA GLU A 1085 63.04 -39.11 -36.40
C GLU A 1085 62.14 -37.87 -36.59
N ALA A 1086 62.71 -36.67 -36.53
CA ALA A 1086 61.98 -35.42 -36.78
C ALA A 1086 61.48 -35.32 -38.23
N ALA A 1087 62.26 -35.79 -39.21
CA ALA A 1087 61.83 -35.77 -40.62
C ALA A 1087 60.69 -36.77 -40.89
N VAL A 1088 60.71 -37.95 -40.27
CA VAL A 1088 59.60 -38.92 -40.33
C VAL A 1088 58.36 -38.36 -39.65
N GLN A 1089 58.48 -37.85 -38.41
CA GLN A 1089 57.35 -37.27 -37.67
C GLN A 1089 56.71 -36.08 -38.42
N HIS A 1090 57.51 -35.27 -39.11
CA HIS A 1090 57.01 -34.17 -39.94
C HIS A 1090 56.30 -34.63 -41.20
N HIS A 1091 56.64 -35.81 -41.74
CA HIS A 1091 55.97 -36.41 -42.89
C HIS A 1091 54.67 -37.13 -42.50
N THR A 1092 54.66 -37.91 -41.41
CA THR A 1092 53.49 -38.69 -40.97
C THR A 1092 52.40 -37.84 -40.33
N GLY A 1093 52.76 -36.74 -39.64
CA GLY A 1093 51.80 -35.94 -38.88
C GLY A 1093 51.19 -36.72 -37.72
N ASP A 1094 49.86 -36.70 -37.62
CA ASP A 1094 49.06 -37.40 -36.59
C ASP A 1094 48.62 -38.83 -37.01
N VAL A 1095 49.08 -39.33 -38.17
CA VAL A 1095 48.76 -40.69 -38.65
C VAL A 1095 49.43 -41.76 -37.77
N GLU A 1096 48.69 -42.83 -37.46
CA GLU A 1096 49.25 -43.98 -36.74
C GLU A 1096 50.45 -44.60 -37.48
N THR A 1097 51.52 -44.90 -36.74
CA THR A 1097 52.73 -45.51 -37.29
C THR A 1097 52.44 -46.81 -38.03
N PHE A 1098 52.87 -46.90 -39.29
CA PHE A 1098 52.60 -48.06 -40.14
C PHE A 1098 53.39 -49.31 -39.72
N ASP A 1099 54.70 -49.14 -39.51
CA ASP A 1099 55.60 -50.19 -39.01
C ASP A 1099 56.59 -49.73 -37.95
N ASP A 1100 57.18 -50.70 -37.26
CA ASP A 1100 58.18 -50.46 -36.21
C ASP A 1100 59.36 -49.66 -36.79
N LEU A 1101 59.70 -48.56 -36.14
CA LEU A 1101 60.80 -47.69 -36.55
C LEU A 1101 62.08 -48.07 -35.79
N THR A 1102 62.93 -48.88 -36.43
CA THR A 1102 64.27 -49.19 -35.91
C THR A 1102 65.34 -48.54 -36.76
N VAL A 1103 66.24 -47.81 -36.09
CA VAL A 1103 67.36 -47.11 -36.73
C VAL A 1103 68.62 -47.31 -35.89
N VAL A 1104 69.73 -47.67 -36.53
CA VAL A 1104 71.05 -47.79 -35.90
C VAL A 1104 72.08 -47.04 -36.74
N VAL A 1105 72.79 -46.10 -36.12
CA VAL A 1105 73.86 -45.30 -36.73
C VAL A 1105 75.20 -45.74 -36.17
N LEU A 1106 76.14 -46.06 -37.06
CA LEU A 1106 77.56 -46.27 -36.77
C LEU A 1106 78.38 -45.22 -37.50
N LYS A 1107 79.09 -44.36 -36.77
CA LYS A 1107 79.90 -43.28 -37.35
C LYS A 1107 81.35 -43.36 -36.90
N ARG A 1108 82.28 -43.22 -37.86
CA ARG A 1108 83.71 -43.03 -37.57
C ARG A 1108 84.00 -41.53 -37.49
N LEU A 1109 84.57 -41.06 -36.38
CA LEU A 1109 84.90 -39.64 -36.23
C LEU A 1109 86.02 -39.24 -37.18
N ALA A 1110 85.94 -38.01 -37.72
CA ALA A 1110 87.09 -37.35 -38.31
C ALA A 1110 88.05 -36.95 -37.16
N GLY A 1111 89.32 -37.31 -37.30
CA GLY A 1111 90.36 -37.08 -36.28
C GLY A 1111 90.96 -35.69 -36.30
#